data_AF-A0A1C6V3G0-F1
#
_entry.id   AF-A0A1C6V3G0-F1
#
_cell.length_a   1.000
_cell.length_b   1.000
_cell.length_c   1.000
_cell.angle_alpha   90.00
_cell.angle_beta   90.00
_cell.angle_gamma   90.00
#
_symmetry.space_group_name_H-M   'P 1'
#
loop_
_entity.id
_entity.type
_entity.pdbx_description
1 polymer ?
#
loop_
_entity_poly.entity_id
_entity_poly.type
_entity_poly.pdbx_seq_one_letter_code
_entity_poly.pdbx_strand_id
1 'polypeptide(L)'
;MVTGIKRAPGVRSRGLERAPATRRFDPRRHRRIAGLLDLWMATGPEGRLMVPTDPGRPLDARAVANLVRRVGDAAHEVRILADDGARHIGLFTEVAGLLGHDVLISPEGADIRHTNIQVTENGTGPAPEDAPLHAVPMDRVTRQPKDWLVLQPPDLATPLPGWFAVEEGLVRPRTGVVGLPLPDGLALATRADFVARRATAHRLGFTAEGVVTVAVSARSGGFLIGNYSGTQEVHNGGQLAALLGDLPLYGADLRLWLTWPSDPEEQHQLAEQTVELAEMTGATVWTPPPGGSAELVDDQRDLRALDPAGGATPWQAHRPRYADGPPVLDSTPDGRLVSRLTRERIVVSSPVPDIGTDTGSDATGASPQAAEPGAAPATTGPADPAPADAAPAELVAPLARPTLVTEGRRDPAYGPPWLRPGQMVNGAEFEAFVRAEQDPATAATDGVASAELFLVAFLDPRSVPAGTDLLRVRIRPGGAITISQLRSHVPARLQYLMGTADTYLLPAARLDRVRVVGGFRSEGFGRLRPVGDVTEGALRIQCAPTPRSIAGLPNDLHRWPGFGTRRAYALLPAKSRRLPRGWLRLYRRQPAVCPGRLLVEVRVPRGRTVDVGHTADSLAGLTLVRTRAQRLRTAGVELILGSRSYDRVRVHRAYRAQAGTWERIPDLPPTPLSAAAARLQSAVPGRPPGRS
;
A
#
# COMPACT_ATOMS: atom_id res chain seq x y z
N MET A 1 54.04 -41.62 -4.32
CA MET A 1 54.15 -40.17 -4.57
C MET A 1 52.78 -39.67 -5.02
N VAL A 2 52.02 -39.05 -4.11
CA VAL A 2 50.74 -38.38 -4.41
C VAL A 2 50.84 -37.01 -3.75
N THR A 3 50.85 -35.97 -4.57
CA THR A 3 51.05 -34.57 -4.19
C THR A 3 49.77 -33.96 -3.65
N GLY A 4 49.92 -33.19 -2.57
CA GLY A 4 48.83 -32.73 -1.72
C GLY A 4 48.07 -31.52 -2.24
N ILE A 5 46.78 -31.52 -1.95
CA ILE A 5 45.90 -30.35 -2.07
C ILE A 5 45.94 -29.62 -0.72
N LYS A 6 46.51 -28.42 -0.74
CA LYS A 6 46.52 -27.48 0.40
C LYS A 6 45.09 -27.09 0.74
N ARG A 7 44.63 -27.48 1.94
CA ARG A 7 43.41 -26.93 2.57
C ARG A 7 43.63 -25.45 2.88
N ALA A 8 42.74 -24.59 2.38
CA ALA A 8 42.63 -23.22 2.83
C ALA A 8 42.20 -23.19 4.32
N PRO A 9 42.70 -22.23 5.12
CA PRO A 9 42.46 -22.20 6.56
C PRO A 9 40.97 -21.92 6.84
N GLY A 10 40.42 -22.72 7.75
CA GLY A 10 39.04 -22.59 8.21
C GLY A 10 38.74 -21.18 8.69
N VAL A 11 37.76 -20.55 8.05
CA VAL A 11 37.07 -19.39 8.59
C VAL A 11 36.44 -19.84 9.90
N ARG A 12 37.05 -19.42 11.01
CA ARG A 12 36.55 -19.62 12.36
C ARG A 12 35.11 -19.12 12.41
N SER A 13 34.19 -20.04 12.65
CA SER A 13 32.87 -19.83 13.24
C SER A 13 33.00 -18.92 14.47
N ARG A 14 32.79 -17.62 14.28
CA ARG A 14 32.64 -16.63 15.36
C ARG A 14 31.27 -15.97 15.19
N GLY A 15 30.35 -16.24 16.13
CA GLY A 15 29.26 -15.31 16.41
C GLY A 15 27.84 -15.84 16.61
N LEU A 16 27.60 -17.16 16.61
CA LEU A 16 26.31 -17.72 17.01
C LEU A 16 26.50 -18.46 18.34
N GLU A 17 25.60 -18.23 19.31
CA GLU A 17 25.63 -18.67 20.73
C GLU A 17 26.42 -17.83 21.73
N ARG A 18 26.24 -16.51 21.75
CA ARG A 18 26.44 -15.76 23.00
C ARG A 18 25.18 -14.97 23.33
N ALA A 19 24.55 -15.31 24.44
CA ALA A 19 23.51 -14.47 25.02
C ALA A 19 24.03 -13.02 25.11
N PRO A 20 23.19 -12.01 24.80
CA PRO A 20 23.65 -10.62 24.83
C PRO A 20 24.23 -10.30 26.20
N ALA A 21 25.37 -9.59 26.23
CA ALA A 21 25.93 -9.11 27.49
C ALA A 21 24.95 -8.10 28.10
N THR A 22 24.16 -8.57 29.06
CA THR A 22 23.13 -7.76 29.70
C THR A 22 23.51 -7.46 31.15
N ARG A 23 23.13 -6.27 31.62
CA ARG A 23 23.30 -5.84 33.00
C ARG A 23 21.94 -5.72 33.67
N ARG A 24 21.93 -5.71 35.01
CA ARG A 24 20.73 -5.31 35.76
C ARG A 24 20.31 -3.91 35.31
N PHE A 25 19.00 -3.69 35.21
CA PHE A 25 18.45 -2.37 34.90
C PHE A 25 18.94 -1.33 35.91
N ASP A 26 19.43 -0.19 35.42
CA ASP A 26 19.90 0.95 36.22
C ASP A 26 19.30 2.25 35.66
N PRO A 27 18.31 2.86 36.33
CA PRO A 27 17.63 4.05 35.83
C PRO A 27 18.56 5.22 35.51
N ARG A 28 19.73 5.32 36.16
CA ARG A 28 20.69 6.41 35.98
C ARG A 28 21.44 6.31 34.65
N ARG A 29 21.54 5.11 34.10
CA ARG A 29 22.24 4.79 32.85
C ARG A 29 21.28 4.51 31.70
N HIS A 30 19.98 4.64 31.94
CA HIS A 30 18.94 4.29 30.99
C HIS A 30 18.84 5.32 29.87
N ARG A 31 18.82 4.84 28.63
CA ARG A 31 18.64 5.68 27.45
C ARG A 31 17.19 6.12 27.33
N ARG A 32 16.96 7.42 27.44
CA ARG A 32 15.68 8.04 27.12
C ARG A 32 15.46 8.06 25.61
N ILE A 33 14.24 7.78 25.20
CA ILE A 33 13.79 7.88 23.81
C ILE A 33 12.87 9.09 23.72
N ALA A 34 13.14 10.01 22.79
CA ALA A 34 12.30 11.18 22.60
C ALA A 34 10.85 10.76 22.30
N GLY A 35 9.88 11.39 22.96
CA GLY A 35 8.46 11.07 22.81
C GLY A 35 7.96 9.86 23.62
N LEU A 36 8.83 9.16 24.36
CA LEU A 36 8.49 8.00 25.18
C LEU A 36 8.80 8.29 26.66
N LEU A 37 7.78 8.21 27.51
CA LEU A 37 7.92 8.28 28.96
C LEU A 37 8.21 6.90 29.52
N ASP A 38 9.36 6.75 30.16
CA ASP A 38 9.74 5.53 30.88
C ASP A 38 9.33 5.62 32.35
N LEU A 39 8.46 4.71 32.79
CA LEU A 39 7.97 4.67 34.17
C LEU A 39 8.42 3.38 34.85
N TRP A 40 9.26 3.50 35.87
CA TRP A 40 9.76 2.36 36.63
C TRP A 40 8.75 1.94 37.71
N MET A 41 8.37 0.67 37.69
CA MET A 41 7.52 0.05 38.69
C MET A 41 8.14 -1.22 39.24
N ALA A 42 7.83 -1.54 40.49
CA ALA A 42 8.18 -2.79 41.12
C ALA A 42 6.92 -3.58 41.48
N THR A 43 7.06 -4.90 41.50
CA THR A 43 6.04 -5.79 42.04
C THR A 43 6.25 -5.94 43.54
N GLY A 44 5.25 -5.54 44.32
CA GLY A 44 5.22 -5.59 45.76
C GLY A 44 4.69 -6.90 46.34
N PRO A 45 4.47 -6.93 47.66
CA PRO A 45 3.77 -8.02 48.32
C PRO A 45 2.43 -8.32 47.61
N GLU A 46 2.04 -9.60 47.57
CA GLU A 46 0.82 -10.06 46.88
C GLU A 46 0.81 -9.83 45.36
N GLY A 47 1.94 -9.43 44.76
CA GLY A 47 2.03 -9.20 43.32
C GLY A 47 1.53 -7.84 42.87
N ARG A 48 1.21 -6.88 43.76
CA ARG A 48 0.67 -5.57 43.36
C ARG A 48 1.75 -4.62 42.83
N LEU A 49 1.41 -3.76 41.87
CA LEU A 49 2.36 -2.77 41.34
C LEU A 49 2.54 -1.58 42.30
N MET A 50 3.78 -1.14 42.46
CA MET A 50 4.17 -0.04 43.35
C MET A 50 5.26 0.83 42.69
N VAL A 51 5.36 2.09 43.11
CA VAL A 51 6.52 2.93 42.75
C VAL A 51 7.68 2.55 43.67
N PRO A 52 8.91 2.30 43.16
CA PRO A 52 10.04 1.94 44.01
C PRO A 52 10.37 2.95 45.13
N THR A 53 10.05 4.23 44.92
CA THR A 53 10.27 5.31 45.89
C THR A 53 9.15 5.46 46.92
N ASP A 54 8.02 4.77 46.74
CA ASP A 54 6.86 4.77 47.66
C ASP A 54 6.22 3.36 47.71
N PRO A 55 6.89 2.38 48.36
CA PRO A 55 6.46 0.98 48.36
C PRO A 55 5.25 0.70 49.25
N GLY A 56 4.72 1.68 49.98
CA GLY A 56 3.57 1.50 50.87
C GLY A 56 2.20 1.62 50.17
N ARG A 57 2.17 2.10 48.92
CA ARG A 57 0.94 2.42 48.21
C ARG A 57 0.80 1.58 46.94
N PRO A 58 -0.11 0.58 46.90
CA PRO A 58 -0.42 -0.12 45.67
C PRO A 58 -1.04 0.84 44.65
N LEU A 59 -0.69 0.67 43.38
CA LEU A 59 -1.17 1.51 42.29
C LEU A 59 -2.30 0.80 41.54
N ASP A 60 -3.44 1.49 41.43
CA ASP A 60 -4.47 1.18 40.43
C ASP A 60 -4.21 1.92 39.11
N ALA A 61 -4.99 1.64 38.07
CA ALA A 61 -4.84 2.26 36.76
C ALA A 61 -4.92 3.80 36.81
N ARG A 62 -5.83 4.34 37.63
CA ARG A 62 -6.01 5.80 37.77
C ARG A 62 -4.80 6.46 38.44
N ALA A 63 -4.23 5.83 39.46
CA ALA A 63 -3.03 6.29 40.13
C ALA A 63 -1.83 6.28 39.18
N VAL A 64 -1.69 5.24 38.34
CA VAL A 64 -0.66 5.18 37.30
C VAL A 64 -0.86 6.29 36.26
N ALA A 65 -2.07 6.46 35.72
CA ALA A 65 -2.35 7.50 34.73
C ALA A 65 -2.09 8.91 35.30
N ASN A 66 -2.47 9.17 36.56
CA ASN A 66 -2.16 10.43 37.23
C ASN A 66 -0.66 10.64 37.44
N LEU A 67 0.09 9.57 37.72
CA LEU A 67 1.54 9.64 37.83
C LEU A 67 2.17 10.00 36.47
N VAL A 68 1.72 9.38 35.38
CA VAL A 68 2.15 9.71 34.01
C VAL A 68 1.89 11.19 33.70
N ARG A 69 0.67 11.69 33.94
CA ARG A 69 0.31 13.09 33.67
C ARG A 69 1.11 14.11 34.48
N ARG A 70 1.58 13.74 35.67
CA ARG A 70 2.41 14.63 36.52
C ARG A 70 3.87 14.68 36.08
N VAL A 71 4.39 13.58 35.54
CA VAL A 71 5.84 13.42 35.30
C VAL A 71 6.20 13.56 33.82
N GLY A 72 5.25 13.30 32.93
CA GLY A 72 5.45 13.33 31.48
C GLY A 72 4.69 14.46 30.78
N ASP A 73 5.06 14.67 29.53
CA ASP A 73 4.26 15.44 28.57
C ASP A 73 3.00 14.63 28.21
N ALA A 74 1.87 15.32 28.08
CA ALA A 74 0.61 14.70 27.67
C ALA A 74 0.72 14.01 26.30
N ALA A 75 1.66 14.42 25.42
CA ALA A 75 1.84 13.82 24.09
C ALA A 75 2.77 12.58 24.08
N HIS A 76 3.30 12.13 25.22
CA HIS A 76 4.20 10.99 25.28
C HIS A 76 3.47 9.65 25.43
N GLU A 77 3.88 8.66 24.64
CA GLU A 77 3.52 7.27 24.92
C GLU A 77 4.30 6.79 26.15
N VAL A 78 3.82 5.70 26.76
CA VAL A 78 4.37 5.25 28.04
C VAL A 78 4.99 3.87 27.88
N ARG A 79 6.19 3.68 28.39
CA ARG A 79 6.78 2.35 28.58
C ARG A 79 6.92 2.06 30.07
N ILE A 80 6.23 1.03 30.52
CA ILE A 80 6.29 0.57 31.90
C ILE A 80 7.47 -0.39 32.04
N LEU A 81 8.44 0.04 32.82
CA LEU A 81 9.61 -0.76 33.13
C LEU A 81 9.33 -1.60 34.37
N ALA A 82 8.51 -2.64 34.23
CA ALA A 82 8.26 -3.66 35.26
C ALA A 82 8.68 -5.04 34.75
N ASP A 83 9.26 -5.88 35.60
CA ASP A 83 9.43 -7.30 35.28
C ASP A 83 8.06 -7.97 35.18
N ASP A 84 7.91 -8.90 34.22
CA ASP A 84 6.68 -9.69 34.04
C ASP A 84 5.40 -8.84 33.91
N GLY A 85 5.49 -7.70 33.21
CA GLY A 85 4.44 -6.67 33.15
C GLY A 85 3.11 -7.19 32.60
N ALA A 86 3.14 -8.21 31.74
CA ALA A 86 1.95 -8.87 31.19
C ALA A 86 1.02 -9.45 32.26
N ARG A 87 1.50 -9.77 33.47
CA ARG A 87 0.64 -10.15 34.61
C ARG A 87 -0.37 -9.08 34.99
N HIS A 88 -0.12 -7.82 34.62
CA HIS A 88 -0.95 -6.66 34.90
C HIS A 88 -1.61 -6.10 33.62
N ILE A 89 -1.77 -6.91 32.58
CA ILE A 89 -2.30 -6.46 31.28
C ILE A 89 -3.66 -5.76 31.39
N GLY A 90 -4.56 -6.23 32.27
CA GLY A 90 -5.86 -5.59 32.51
C GLY A 90 -5.72 -4.16 33.03
N LEU A 91 -4.88 -3.97 34.05
CA LEU A 91 -4.58 -2.66 34.62
C LEU A 91 -3.95 -1.73 33.59
N PHE A 92 -2.95 -2.19 32.84
CA PHE A 92 -2.26 -1.35 31.86
C PHE A 92 -3.09 -1.06 30.60
N THR A 93 -4.02 -1.95 30.24
CA THR A 93 -5.03 -1.67 29.21
C THR A 93 -5.96 -0.53 29.65
N GLU A 94 -6.39 -0.54 30.92
CA GLU A 94 -7.17 0.58 31.49
C GLU A 94 -6.35 1.88 31.54
N VAL A 95 -5.06 1.81 31.88
CA VAL A 95 -4.15 2.98 31.80
C VAL A 95 -4.07 3.52 30.37
N ALA A 96 -3.93 2.66 29.36
CA ALA A 96 -3.92 3.08 27.95
C ALA A 96 -5.23 3.80 27.58
N GLY A 97 -6.37 3.28 28.03
CA GLY A 97 -7.68 3.92 27.88
C GLY A 97 -7.76 5.29 28.54
N LEU A 98 -7.33 5.41 29.80
CA LEU A 98 -7.34 6.67 30.55
C LEU A 98 -6.41 7.74 29.96
N LEU A 99 -5.29 7.32 29.36
CA LEU A 99 -4.32 8.22 28.76
C LEU A 99 -4.66 8.57 27.31
N GLY A 100 -5.37 7.71 26.59
CA GLY A 100 -5.56 7.85 25.13
C GLY A 100 -4.28 7.59 24.33
N HIS A 101 -3.30 6.90 24.92
CA HIS A 101 -1.99 6.64 24.32
C HIS A 101 -1.61 5.16 24.41
N ASP A 102 -0.68 4.75 23.55
CA ASP A 102 -0.11 3.41 23.61
C ASP A 102 0.75 3.23 24.86
N VAL A 103 0.63 2.07 25.50
CA VAL A 103 1.40 1.67 26.68
C VAL A 103 2.19 0.41 26.37
N LEU A 104 3.52 0.49 26.47
CA LEU A 104 4.43 -0.61 26.24
C LEU A 104 4.74 -1.32 27.57
N ILE A 105 4.58 -2.63 27.62
CA ILE A 105 4.87 -3.45 28.81
C ILE A 105 5.74 -4.65 28.45
N SER A 106 6.45 -5.19 29.44
CA SER A 106 7.22 -6.42 29.24
C SER A 106 6.27 -7.64 29.16
N PRO A 107 6.59 -8.64 28.31
CA PRO A 107 5.79 -9.85 28.16
C PRO A 107 5.93 -10.79 29.35
N GLU A 108 5.05 -11.80 29.41
CA GLU A 108 5.05 -12.77 30.49
C GLU A 108 6.39 -13.53 30.59
N GLY A 109 6.86 -13.70 31.83
CA GLY A 109 8.10 -14.39 32.14
C GLY A 109 9.36 -13.65 31.71
N ALA A 110 9.28 -12.34 31.43
CA ALA A 110 10.43 -11.52 31.08
C ALA A 110 10.98 -10.74 32.29
N ASP A 111 12.31 -10.63 32.36
CA ASP A 111 13.01 -9.67 33.22
C ASP A 111 13.51 -8.51 32.35
N ILE A 112 13.35 -7.27 32.80
CA ILE A 112 13.91 -6.11 32.13
C ILE A 112 15.40 -6.02 32.44
N ARG A 113 16.20 -5.97 31.38
CA ARG A 113 17.66 -5.85 31.46
C ARG A 113 18.15 -4.68 30.63
N HIS A 114 19.39 -4.28 30.91
CA HIS A 114 20.11 -3.31 30.10
C HIS A 114 21.02 -4.01 29.09
N THR A 115 21.01 -3.54 27.85
CA THR A 115 21.95 -3.98 26.81
C THR A 115 22.80 -2.81 26.31
N ASN A 116 24.06 -3.09 25.99
CA ASN A 116 25.01 -2.14 25.39
C ASN A 116 25.09 -2.26 23.86
N ILE A 117 24.03 -2.75 23.22
CA ILE A 117 23.95 -2.86 21.77
C ILE A 117 23.79 -1.44 21.20
N GLN A 118 24.81 -0.96 20.49
CA GLN A 118 24.70 0.22 19.67
C GLN A 118 24.16 -0.22 18.30
N VAL A 119 22.95 0.23 17.98
CA VAL A 119 22.41 0.08 16.63
C VAL A 119 22.73 1.35 15.87
N THR A 120 23.74 1.28 14.99
CA THR A 120 24.02 2.35 14.02
C THR A 120 23.30 2.04 12.71
N GLU A 121 23.08 3.04 11.86
CA GLU A 121 22.52 2.84 10.51
C GLU A 121 23.35 1.84 9.66
N ASN A 122 24.61 1.59 10.03
CA ASN A 122 25.55 0.71 9.30
C ASN A 122 25.85 -0.62 10.01
N GLY A 123 25.10 -1.00 11.05
CA GLY A 123 25.21 -2.30 11.72
C GLY A 123 25.36 -2.24 13.24
N THR A 124 25.51 -3.44 13.83
CA THR A 124 25.57 -3.69 15.28
C THR A 124 27.02 -3.67 15.76
N GLY A 125 27.34 -2.75 16.67
CA GLY A 125 28.67 -2.66 17.30
C GLY A 125 28.56 -2.52 18.83
N PRO A 126 29.61 -2.90 19.59
CA PRO A 126 29.65 -2.62 21.02
C PRO A 126 29.73 -1.10 21.22
N ALA A 127 28.80 -0.54 22.00
CA ALA A 127 28.87 0.88 22.35
C ALA A 127 30.00 1.14 23.38
N PRO A 128 30.50 2.39 23.48
CA PRO A 128 31.40 2.81 24.56
C PRO A 128 30.85 2.39 25.93
N GLU A 129 31.73 2.07 26.90
CA GLU A 129 31.30 1.59 28.22
C GLU A 129 30.38 2.57 28.97
N ASP A 130 30.43 3.86 28.63
CA ASP A 130 29.64 4.94 29.23
C ASP A 130 28.41 5.35 28.40
N ALA A 131 28.10 4.64 27.32
CA ALA A 131 26.92 4.93 26.54
C ALA A 131 25.62 4.66 27.33
N PRO A 132 24.55 5.45 27.10
CA PRO A 132 23.23 5.16 27.62
C PRO A 132 22.75 3.77 27.17
N LEU A 133 22.27 2.97 28.11
CA LEU A 133 21.88 1.58 27.90
C LEU A 133 20.40 1.46 27.53
N HIS A 134 20.07 0.51 26.66
CA HIS A 134 18.69 0.25 26.27
C HIS A 134 18.03 -0.76 27.23
N ALA A 135 16.81 -0.46 27.67
CA ALA A 135 15.95 -1.44 28.33
C ALA A 135 15.42 -2.47 27.32
N VAL A 136 15.60 -3.75 27.63
CA VAL A 136 15.17 -4.89 26.80
C VAL A 136 14.51 -5.94 27.71
N PRO A 137 13.30 -6.43 27.36
CA PRO A 137 12.69 -7.58 28.04
C PRO A 137 13.46 -8.83 27.63
N MET A 138 13.96 -9.58 28.61
CA MET A 138 14.68 -10.82 28.38
C MET A 138 13.86 -11.96 28.98
N ASP A 139 13.59 -12.99 28.19
CA ASP A 139 12.98 -14.20 28.71
C ASP A 139 13.83 -14.78 29.86
N ARG A 140 13.21 -14.99 31.02
CA ARG A 140 13.89 -15.36 32.25
C ARG A 140 14.64 -16.68 32.14
N VAL A 141 14.11 -17.61 31.35
CA VAL A 141 14.63 -18.98 31.20
C VAL A 141 15.68 -19.03 30.08
N THR A 142 15.30 -18.63 28.88
CA THR A 142 16.11 -18.76 27.65
C THR A 142 17.14 -17.65 27.50
N ARG A 143 16.99 -16.55 28.26
CA ARG A 143 17.80 -15.33 28.12
C ARG A 143 17.82 -14.78 26.69
N GLN A 144 16.74 -14.99 25.94
CA GLN A 144 16.54 -14.38 24.63
C GLN A 144 15.73 -13.08 24.78
N PRO A 145 16.00 -12.05 23.96
CA PRO A 145 15.16 -10.87 23.91
C PRO A 145 13.72 -11.22 23.51
N LYS A 146 12.74 -10.63 24.19
CA LYS A 146 11.33 -10.67 23.80
C LYS A 146 10.87 -9.25 23.45
N ASP A 147 9.98 -9.15 22.46
CA ASP A 147 9.39 -7.88 22.09
C ASP A 147 8.47 -7.34 23.18
N TRP A 148 8.46 -6.02 23.33
CA TRP A 148 7.50 -5.31 24.18
C TRP A 148 6.08 -5.55 23.67
N LEU A 149 5.13 -5.75 24.59
CA LEU A 149 3.72 -5.76 24.25
C LEU A 149 3.22 -4.32 24.18
N VAL A 150 2.60 -3.96 23.06
CA VAL A 150 1.99 -2.64 22.88
C VAL A 150 0.50 -2.74 23.17
N LEU A 151 0.06 -2.12 24.26
CA LEU A 151 -1.34 -2.01 24.64
C LEU A 151 -1.89 -0.69 24.09
N GLN A 152 -2.91 -0.79 23.25
CA GLN A 152 -3.59 0.37 22.69
C GLN A 152 -4.82 0.72 23.53
N PRO A 153 -5.29 1.98 23.53
CA PRO A 153 -6.56 2.33 24.15
C PRO A 153 -7.69 1.43 23.57
N PRO A 154 -8.53 0.78 24.38
CA PRO A 154 -9.48 -0.23 23.90
C PRO A 154 -10.37 0.22 22.75
N ASP A 155 -10.91 1.44 22.85
CA ASP A 155 -11.82 2.01 21.85
C ASP A 155 -11.11 2.47 20.56
N LEU A 156 -9.78 2.50 20.57
CA LEU A 156 -8.91 2.95 19.47
C LEU A 156 -7.93 1.87 19.02
N ALA A 157 -8.15 0.62 19.44
CA ALA A 157 -7.27 -0.50 19.15
C ALA A 157 -7.36 -0.88 17.66
N THR A 158 -6.20 -1.00 17.01
CA THR A 158 -6.07 -1.32 15.58
C THR A 158 -4.81 -2.16 15.32
N PRO A 159 -4.78 -2.94 14.24
CA PRO A 159 -3.56 -3.60 13.75
C PRO A 159 -2.56 -2.63 13.11
N LEU A 160 -2.91 -1.35 12.94
CA LEU A 160 -2.03 -0.37 12.29
C LEU A 160 -0.81 -0.06 13.16
N PRO A 161 0.33 0.32 12.54
CA PRO A 161 1.57 0.57 13.26
C PRO A 161 1.43 1.71 14.29
N GLY A 162 2.08 1.56 15.44
CA GLY A 162 2.25 2.61 16.44
C GLY A 162 3.38 3.60 16.10
N TRP A 163 3.58 4.59 16.98
CA TRP A 163 4.61 5.62 16.80
C TRP A 163 6.03 5.05 16.86
N PHE A 164 6.23 4.08 17.76
CA PHE A 164 7.47 3.35 17.89
C PHE A 164 7.39 2.00 17.17
N ALA A 165 8.52 1.57 16.62
CA ALA A 165 8.73 0.19 16.21
C ALA A 165 9.30 -0.61 17.39
N VAL A 166 8.82 -1.84 17.56
CA VAL A 166 9.34 -2.79 18.54
C VAL A 166 9.93 -3.96 17.78
N GLU A 167 11.23 -4.18 17.94
CA GLU A 167 11.97 -5.24 17.23
C GLU A 167 13.14 -5.73 18.09
N GLU A 168 13.24 -7.06 18.28
CA GLU A 168 14.28 -7.72 19.08
C GLU A 168 14.33 -7.19 20.53
N GLY A 169 13.16 -6.87 21.11
CA GLY A 169 13.02 -6.29 22.45
C GLY A 169 13.49 -4.84 22.57
N LEU A 170 13.86 -4.19 21.46
CA LEU A 170 14.20 -2.76 21.42
C LEU A 170 13.01 -1.93 20.95
N VAL A 171 12.80 -0.80 21.62
CA VAL A 171 11.86 0.24 21.17
C VAL A 171 12.65 1.26 20.37
N ARG A 172 12.18 1.57 19.16
CA ARG A 172 12.83 2.52 18.24
C ARG A 172 11.84 3.55 17.74
N PRO A 173 12.21 4.85 17.71
CA PRO A 173 11.39 5.84 17.02
C PRO A 173 11.38 5.49 15.54
N ARG A 174 10.20 5.59 14.91
CA ARG A 174 10.13 5.64 13.45
C ARG A 174 10.77 6.95 12.96
N THR A 175 11.06 7.03 11.67
CA THR A 175 11.73 8.18 11.06
C THR A 175 10.94 8.70 9.87
N GLY A 176 11.07 9.99 9.58
CA GLY A 176 10.37 10.64 8.46
C GLY A 176 8.97 11.13 8.85
N VAL A 177 8.18 11.44 7.82
CA VAL A 177 6.79 11.92 7.96
C VAL A 177 5.92 10.85 8.61
N VAL A 178 5.01 11.28 9.50
CA VAL A 178 4.05 10.38 10.14
C VAL A 178 2.94 10.05 9.16
N GLY A 179 3.05 8.86 8.59
CA GLY A 179 2.08 8.31 7.65
C GLY A 179 1.44 7.04 8.20
N LEU A 180 0.13 6.95 8.08
CA LEU A 180 -0.68 5.79 8.35
C LEU A 180 -1.29 5.31 7.05
N PRO A 181 -1.21 4.02 6.74
CA PRO A 181 -1.74 3.54 5.48
C PRO A 181 -3.26 3.58 5.43
N LEU A 182 -3.80 3.92 4.26
CA LEU A 182 -5.21 3.76 3.90
C LEU A 182 -5.32 2.75 2.75
N PRO A 183 -6.48 2.10 2.55
CA PRO A 183 -6.69 1.09 1.50
C PRO A 183 -6.16 1.50 0.10
N ASP A 184 -6.43 2.74 -0.32
CA ASP A 184 -5.96 3.32 -1.59
C ASP A 184 -5.18 4.62 -1.40
N GLY A 185 -4.54 4.84 -0.25
CA GLY A 185 -3.81 6.08 -0.02
C GLY A 185 -3.10 6.19 1.33
N LEU A 186 -3.11 7.39 1.91
CA LEU A 186 -2.26 7.74 3.05
C LEU A 186 -2.98 8.72 4.00
N ALA A 187 -3.00 8.42 5.29
CA ALA A 187 -3.37 9.35 6.33
C ALA A 187 -2.10 9.96 6.94
N LEU A 188 -1.96 11.27 6.81
CA LEU A 188 -0.92 12.05 7.46
C LEU A 188 -1.41 12.41 8.87
N ALA A 189 -0.51 12.31 9.84
CA ALA A 189 -0.82 12.60 11.23
C ALA A 189 0.25 13.50 11.86
N THR A 190 -0.08 14.00 13.04
CA THR A 190 0.84 14.67 13.95
C THR A 190 0.98 13.84 15.22
N ARG A 191 1.90 14.22 16.12
CA ARG A 191 1.99 13.57 17.43
C ARG A 191 0.68 13.63 18.21
N ALA A 192 -0.01 14.77 18.14
CA ALA A 192 -1.19 15.04 18.95
C ALA A 192 -2.42 14.22 18.54
N ASP A 193 -2.61 13.98 17.24
CA ASP A 193 -3.78 13.27 16.71
C ASP A 193 -3.48 11.82 16.28
N PHE A 194 -2.24 11.34 16.42
CA PHE A 194 -1.80 10.05 15.88
C PHE A 194 -2.72 8.88 16.24
N VAL A 195 -3.05 8.71 17.52
CA VAL A 195 -3.84 7.56 18.01
C VAL A 195 -5.27 7.61 17.45
N ALA A 196 -5.91 8.77 17.51
CA ALA A 196 -7.23 8.97 16.93
C ALA A 196 -7.22 8.79 15.41
N ARG A 197 -6.22 9.36 14.72
CA ARG A 197 -6.02 9.23 13.26
C ARG A 197 -5.81 7.78 12.84
N ARG A 198 -5.07 7.00 13.64
CA ARG A 198 -4.85 5.57 13.43
C ARG A 198 -6.16 4.79 13.53
N ALA A 199 -6.95 5.05 14.56
CA ALA A 199 -8.26 4.44 14.73
C ALA A 199 -9.23 4.78 13.59
N THR A 200 -9.28 6.04 13.15
CA THR A 200 -10.14 6.46 12.04
C THR A 200 -9.64 5.91 10.69
N ALA A 201 -8.33 5.90 10.45
CA ALA A 201 -7.72 5.31 9.25
C ALA A 201 -8.07 3.82 9.08
N HIS A 202 -8.03 3.05 10.18
CA HIS A 202 -8.37 1.63 10.15
C HIS A 202 -9.85 1.36 9.83
N ARG A 203 -10.75 2.28 10.17
CA ARG A 203 -12.19 2.14 9.90
C ARG A 203 -12.54 2.43 8.45
N LEU A 204 -11.71 3.17 7.71
CA LEU A 204 -11.94 3.45 6.30
C LEU A 204 -11.82 2.17 5.46
N GLY A 205 -12.82 1.89 4.64
CA GLY A 205 -12.87 0.76 3.72
C GLY A 205 -12.22 1.07 2.37
N PHE A 206 -12.19 0.08 1.48
CA PHE A 206 -11.88 0.30 0.07
C PHE A 206 -12.99 1.12 -0.55
N THR A 207 -12.65 2.25 -1.16
CA THR A 207 -13.62 3.10 -1.87
C THR A 207 -13.81 2.69 -3.31
N ALA A 208 -14.80 3.31 -3.98
CA ALA A 208 -15.04 3.16 -5.41
C ALA A 208 -13.73 3.17 -6.22
N GLU A 209 -13.63 2.27 -7.20
CA GLU A 209 -12.41 2.05 -7.98
C GLU A 209 -11.80 3.36 -8.48
N GLY A 210 -10.50 3.57 -8.19
CA GLY A 210 -9.70 4.64 -8.80
C GLY A 210 -9.55 5.92 -7.99
N VAL A 211 -10.13 6.02 -6.78
CA VAL A 211 -9.96 7.20 -5.90
C VAL A 211 -8.84 6.99 -4.89
N VAL A 212 -7.82 7.85 -4.91
CA VAL A 212 -6.78 7.88 -3.88
C VAL A 212 -7.25 8.77 -2.74
N THR A 213 -7.25 8.28 -1.50
CA THR A 213 -7.63 9.11 -0.33
C THR A 213 -6.38 9.58 0.41
N VAL A 214 -6.27 10.88 0.66
CA VAL A 214 -5.25 11.45 1.56
C VAL A 214 -5.92 12.15 2.72
N ALA A 215 -5.72 11.64 3.94
CA ALA A 215 -6.14 12.33 5.14
C ALA A 215 -5.05 13.30 5.59
N VAL A 216 -5.42 14.55 5.83
CA VAL A 216 -4.46 15.59 6.22
C VAL A 216 -5.18 16.66 7.02
N SER A 217 -4.51 17.17 8.05
CA SER A 217 -5.02 18.31 8.83
C SER A 217 -4.66 19.61 8.13
N ALA A 218 -5.55 20.60 8.15
CA ALA A 218 -5.28 21.93 7.64
C ALA A 218 -5.08 22.93 8.77
N ARG A 219 -4.13 23.86 8.61
CA ARG A 219 -3.85 24.93 9.58
C ARG A 219 -3.09 26.06 8.90
N SER A 220 -3.39 27.31 9.26
CA SER A 220 -2.66 28.48 8.77
C SER A 220 -2.60 28.52 7.24
N GLY A 221 -3.74 28.25 6.59
CA GLY A 221 -3.88 28.26 5.14
C GLY A 221 -3.17 27.13 4.38
N GLY A 222 -2.58 26.14 5.06
CA GLY A 222 -1.87 25.03 4.43
C GLY A 222 -2.11 23.67 5.08
N PHE A 223 -1.27 22.69 4.73
CA PHE A 223 -1.37 21.29 5.15
C PHE A 223 -0.40 20.97 6.28
N LEU A 224 -0.90 20.63 7.46
CA LEU A 224 -0.07 20.33 8.63
C LEU A 224 0.53 18.92 8.55
N ILE A 225 1.86 18.85 8.47
CA ILE A 225 2.64 17.61 8.36
C ILE A 225 3.45 17.37 9.63
N GLY A 226 3.22 16.25 10.30
CA GLY A 226 4.05 15.79 11.41
C GLY A 226 5.18 14.88 10.96
N ASN A 227 6.25 14.82 11.73
CA ASN A 227 7.27 13.78 11.63
C ASN A 227 7.42 13.00 12.94
N TYR A 228 8.06 11.83 12.86
CA TYR A 228 8.21 10.94 14.02
C TYR A 228 9.19 11.47 15.09
N SER A 229 9.90 12.58 14.83
CA SER A 229 10.62 13.31 15.89
C SER A 229 9.71 14.20 16.74
N GLY A 230 8.44 14.32 16.35
CA GLY A 230 7.44 15.14 17.04
C GLY A 230 7.35 16.57 16.54
N THR A 231 8.16 16.97 15.54
CA THR A 231 8.05 18.30 14.92
C THR A 231 6.93 18.31 13.87
N GLN A 232 6.41 19.50 13.61
CA GLN A 232 5.29 19.73 12.69
C GLN A 232 5.60 20.95 11.83
N GLU A 233 5.22 20.88 10.55
CA GLU A 233 5.40 21.97 9.59
C GLU A 233 4.13 22.14 8.75
N VAL A 234 3.81 23.37 8.35
CA VAL A 234 2.71 23.66 7.43
C VAL A 234 3.26 23.68 6.01
N HIS A 235 2.78 22.76 5.19
CA HIS A 235 3.18 22.59 3.80
C HIS A 235 2.19 23.31 2.86
N ASN A 236 2.74 23.90 1.81
CA ASN A 236 1.96 24.40 0.68
C ASN A 236 1.58 23.26 -0.29
N GLY A 237 0.79 23.57 -1.32
CA GLY A 237 0.30 22.57 -2.29
C GLY A 237 1.42 21.81 -3.00
N GLY A 238 2.46 22.51 -3.45
CA GLY A 238 3.62 21.91 -4.11
C GLY A 238 4.45 21.01 -3.20
N GLN A 239 4.63 21.38 -1.93
CA GLN A 239 5.35 20.59 -0.93
C GLN A 239 4.57 19.32 -0.57
N LEU A 240 3.24 19.41 -0.40
CA LEU A 240 2.40 18.23 -0.21
C LEU A 240 2.45 17.32 -1.45
N ALA A 241 2.37 17.87 -2.67
CA ALA A 241 2.49 17.10 -3.91
C ALA A 241 3.82 16.32 -3.98
N ALA A 242 4.91 16.92 -3.52
CA ALA A 242 6.22 16.26 -3.46
C ALA A 242 6.24 15.08 -2.48
N LEU A 243 5.63 15.22 -1.30
CA LEU A 243 5.48 14.15 -0.32
C LEU A 243 4.64 12.99 -0.86
N LEU A 244 3.59 13.28 -1.61
CA LEU A 244 2.70 12.28 -2.22
C LEU A 244 3.27 11.67 -3.51
N GLY A 245 4.52 11.98 -3.87
CA GLY A 245 5.12 11.63 -5.17
C GLY A 245 5.24 10.13 -5.47
N ASP A 246 5.09 9.27 -4.46
CA ASP A 246 5.06 7.82 -4.58
C ASP A 246 3.65 7.25 -4.84
N LEU A 247 2.60 8.07 -4.68
CA LEU A 247 1.23 7.71 -5.01
C LEU A 247 0.97 7.93 -6.51
N PRO A 248 0.12 7.09 -7.14
CA PRO A 248 -0.15 7.15 -8.58
C PRO A 248 -1.16 8.26 -8.94
N LEU A 249 -0.89 9.52 -8.56
CA LEU A 249 -1.87 10.62 -8.61
C LEU A 249 -2.11 11.22 -10.00
N TYR A 250 -1.15 11.14 -10.92
CA TYR A 250 -1.30 11.80 -12.23
C TYR A 250 -2.45 11.22 -13.04
N GLY A 251 -3.43 12.07 -13.40
CA GLY A 251 -4.65 11.70 -14.10
C GLY A 251 -5.64 10.89 -13.25
N ALA A 252 -5.40 10.76 -11.95
CA ALA A 252 -6.28 10.08 -11.01
C ALA A 252 -7.18 11.10 -10.27
N ASP A 253 -8.13 10.57 -9.50
CA ASP A 253 -8.92 11.34 -8.55
C ASP A 253 -8.29 11.21 -7.16
N LEU A 254 -7.98 12.36 -6.55
CA LEU A 254 -7.45 12.47 -5.19
C LEU A 254 -8.54 13.05 -4.28
N ARG A 255 -8.98 12.31 -3.28
CA ARG A 255 -9.92 12.78 -2.25
C ARG A 255 -9.18 13.21 -1.00
N LEU A 256 -9.35 14.46 -0.58
CA LEU A 256 -8.79 14.96 0.67
C LEU A 256 -9.77 14.74 1.83
N TRP A 257 -9.33 13.96 2.81
CA TRP A 257 -10.01 13.83 4.08
C TRP A 257 -9.46 14.87 5.05
N LEU A 258 -10.09 16.05 5.04
CA LEU A 258 -9.71 17.19 5.85
C LEU A 258 -10.93 17.88 6.47
N THR A 259 -10.67 18.70 7.48
CA THR A 259 -11.61 19.71 7.99
C THR A 259 -11.05 21.07 7.60
N TRP A 260 -11.87 21.90 6.94
CA TRP A 260 -11.44 23.25 6.59
C TRP A 260 -11.28 24.11 7.87
N PRO A 261 -10.30 25.03 7.89
CA PRO A 261 -10.20 26.00 8.96
C PRO A 261 -11.46 26.87 9.02
N SER A 262 -11.84 27.33 10.22
CA SER A 262 -13.01 28.19 10.41
C SER A 262 -12.78 29.63 9.94
N ASP A 263 -11.52 30.06 9.87
CA ASP A 263 -11.14 31.40 9.44
C ASP A 263 -11.24 31.57 7.90
N PRO A 264 -11.97 32.57 7.39
CA PRO A 264 -12.15 32.76 5.95
C PRO A 264 -10.87 33.07 5.16
N GLU A 265 -9.88 33.74 5.77
CA GLU A 265 -8.60 34.02 5.11
C GLU A 265 -7.79 32.73 4.96
N GLU A 266 -7.73 31.91 6.01
CA GLU A 266 -7.12 30.58 5.94
C GLU A 266 -7.85 29.67 4.94
N GLN A 267 -9.19 29.76 4.83
CA GLN A 267 -9.95 29.04 3.80
C GLN A 267 -9.55 29.49 2.39
N HIS A 268 -9.42 30.80 2.16
CA HIS A 268 -9.00 31.30 0.86
C HIS A 268 -7.60 30.80 0.48
N GLN A 269 -6.65 30.91 1.40
CA GLN A 269 -5.28 30.43 1.21
C GLN A 269 -5.26 28.92 0.95
N LEU A 270 -5.97 28.11 1.74
CA LEU A 270 -6.00 26.65 1.55
C LEU A 270 -6.65 26.25 0.23
N ALA A 271 -7.61 27.02 -0.28
CA ALA A 271 -8.17 26.81 -1.61
C ALA A 271 -7.12 27.02 -2.70
N GLU A 272 -6.31 28.08 -2.62
CA GLU A 272 -5.18 28.29 -3.54
C GLU A 272 -4.17 27.13 -3.47
N GLN A 273 -3.85 26.67 -2.25
CA GLN A 273 -2.94 25.53 -2.06
C GLN A 273 -3.50 24.22 -2.61
N THR A 274 -4.82 24.04 -2.56
CA THR A 274 -5.49 22.86 -3.12
C THR A 274 -5.45 22.89 -4.66
N VAL A 275 -5.60 24.06 -5.27
CA VAL A 275 -5.42 24.24 -6.71
C VAL A 275 -3.97 23.96 -7.12
N GLU A 276 -2.99 24.48 -6.38
CA GLU A 276 -1.58 24.18 -6.64
C GLU A 276 -1.28 22.67 -6.51
N LEU A 277 -1.86 22.00 -5.50
CA LEU A 277 -1.76 20.56 -5.33
C LEU A 277 -2.31 19.81 -6.55
N ALA A 278 -3.47 20.22 -7.07
CA ALA A 278 -4.06 19.64 -8.28
C ALA A 278 -3.14 19.79 -9.50
N GLU A 279 -2.58 20.98 -9.72
CA GLU A 279 -1.62 21.26 -10.80
C GLU A 279 -0.35 20.41 -10.69
N MET A 280 0.23 20.33 -9.50
CA MET A 280 1.52 19.66 -9.28
C MET A 280 1.43 18.14 -9.28
N THR A 281 0.29 17.59 -8.84
CA THR A 281 0.03 16.15 -8.90
C THR A 281 -0.51 15.70 -10.25
N GLY A 282 -1.18 16.60 -10.98
CA GLY A 282 -1.97 16.28 -12.17
C GLY A 282 -3.24 15.47 -11.85
N ALA A 283 -3.67 15.44 -10.60
CA ALA A 283 -4.89 14.78 -10.15
C ALA A 283 -6.06 15.76 -10.11
N THR A 284 -7.29 15.26 -10.29
CA THR A 284 -8.47 16.02 -9.84
C THR A 284 -8.56 15.89 -8.32
N VAL A 285 -8.43 17.00 -7.60
CA VAL A 285 -8.46 17.00 -6.13
C VAL A 285 -9.88 17.31 -5.66
N TRP A 286 -10.44 16.44 -4.84
CA TRP A 286 -11.77 16.57 -4.27
C TRP A 286 -11.70 16.96 -2.80
N THR A 287 -12.39 18.02 -2.44
CA THR A 287 -12.49 18.50 -1.06
C THR A 287 -13.95 18.68 -0.64
N PRO A 288 -14.27 18.66 0.66
CA PRO A 288 -15.50 19.30 1.14
C PRO A 288 -15.49 20.80 0.77
N PRO A 289 -16.63 21.50 0.81
CA PRO A 289 -16.67 22.95 0.58
C PRO A 289 -15.89 23.72 1.66
N PRO A 290 -15.42 24.95 1.37
CA PRO A 290 -14.79 25.82 2.35
C PRO A 290 -15.61 25.95 3.63
N GLY A 291 -14.94 25.83 4.77
CA GLY A 291 -15.54 25.79 6.11
C GLY A 291 -16.23 24.47 6.48
N GLY A 292 -16.37 23.54 5.53
CA GLY A 292 -16.93 22.20 5.74
C GLY A 292 -15.90 21.17 6.19
N SER A 293 -16.31 19.90 6.23
CA SER A 293 -15.46 18.78 6.66
C SER A 293 -15.74 17.51 5.88
N ALA A 294 -14.78 16.60 5.87
CA ALA A 294 -14.98 15.23 5.42
C ALA A 294 -15.08 14.30 6.64
N GLU A 295 -16.19 13.58 6.75
CA GLU A 295 -16.46 12.68 7.87
C GLU A 295 -16.60 11.23 7.42
N LEU A 296 -16.18 10.31 8.28
CA LEU A 296 -16.36 8.88 8.09
C LEU A 296 -17.79 8.48 8.48
N VAL A 297 -18.46 7.77 7.57
CA VAL A 297 -19.75 7.14 7.80
C VAL A 297 -19.50 5.69 8.22
N ASP A 298 -19.61 5.42 9.53
CA ASP A 298 -19.08 4.19 10.16
C ASP A 298 -19.73 2.88 9.62
N ASP A 299 -21.01 2.89 9.30
CA ASP A 299 -21.75 1.74 8.75
C ASP A 299 -21.30 1.38 7.32
N GLN A 300 -20.87 2.37 6.55
CA GLN A 300 -20.46 2.21 5.15
C GLN A 300 -18.95 2.20 4.95
N ARG A 301 -18.18 2.58 5.98
CA ARG A 301 -16.72 2.71 5.94
C ARG A 301 -16.23 3.62 4.80
N ASP A 302 -16.98 4.67 4.50
CA ASP A 302 -16.67 5.65 3.45
C ASP A 302 -16.77 7.10 3.97
N LEU A 303 -16.30 8.07 3.18
CA LEU A 303 -16.30 9.49 3.53
C LEU A 303 -17.46 10.23 2.85
N ARG A 304 -18.10 11.09 3.63
CA ARG A 304 -19.04 12.10 3.14
C ARG A 304 -18.48 13.51 3.32
N ALA A 305 -18.80 14.42 2.42
CA ALA A 305 -18.55 15.85 2.58
C ALA A 305 -19.73 16.49 3.31
N LEU A 306 -19.40 17.32 4.30
CA LEU A 306 -20.33 18.15 5.06
C LEU A 306 -20.03 19.62 4.82
N ASP A 307 -21.09 20.44 4.86
CA ASP A 307 -21.00 21.90 4.86
C ASP A 307 -20.65 22.44 6.27
N PRO A 308 -20.43 23.77 6.43
CA PRO A 308 -20.15 24.35 7.74
C PRO A 308 -21.25 24.17 8.79
N ALA A 309 -22.49 23.88 8.37
CA ALA A 309 -23.62 23.60 9.25
C ALA A 309 -23.75 22.10 9.60
N GLY A 310 -22.87 21.24 9.07
CA GLY A 310 -22.89 19.79 9.26
C GLY A 310 -23.86 19.05 8.32
N GLY A 311 -24.45 19.73 7.34
CA GLY A 311 -25.32 19.15 6.33
C GLY A 311 -24.52 18.42 5.23
N ALA A 312 -25.02 17.28 4.76
CA ALA A 312 -24.40 16.57 3.65
C ALA A 312 -24.43 17.41 2.36
N THR A 313 -23.31 17.48 1.67
CA THR A 313 -23.12 18.41 0.55
C THR A 313 -22.24 17.82 -0.55
N PRO A 314 -22.33 18.30 -1.80
CA PRO A 314 -21.44 17.85 -2.87
C PRO A 314 -19.98 18.16 -2.61
N TRP A 315 -19.10 17.25 -3.00
CA TRP A 315 -17.66 17.47 -3.04
C TRP A 315 -17.30 18.49 -4.12
N GLN A 316 -16.31 19.33 -3.83
CA GLN A 316 -15.76 20.31 -4.77
C GLN A 316 -14.55 19.74 -5.49
N ALA A 317 -14.54 19.85 -6.82
CA ALA A 317 -13.44 19.39 -7.66
C ALA A 317 -12.50 20.54 -8.04
N HIS A 318 -11.22 20.39 -7.69
CA HIS A 318 -10.12 21.24 -8.12
C HIS A 318 -9.35 20.53 -9.21
N ARG A 319 -9.43 21.03 -10.44
CA ARG A 319 -8.90 20.35 -11.63
C ARG A 319 -7.65 21.05 -12.13
N PRO A 320 -6.61 20.30 -12.54
CA PRO A 320 -5.45 20.90 -13.20
C PRO A 320 -5.87 21.43 -14.58
N ARG A 321 -5.22 22.50 -15.04
CA ARG A 321 -5.50 23.15 -16.33
C ARG A 321 -5.46 22.23 -17.55
N TYR A 322 -4.76 21.10 -17.44
CA TYR A 322 -4.57 20.13 -18.52
C TYR A 322 -5.54 18.93 -18.44
N ALA A 323 -6.49 18.92 -17.50
CA ALA A 323 -7.47 17.84 -17.39
C ALA A 323 -8.48 17.92 -18.55
N ASP A 324 -8.46 16.90 -19.41
CA ASP A 324 -9.43 16.74 -20.50
C ASP A 324 -10.76 16.14 -19.99
N GLY A 325 -11.89 16.53 -20.58
CA GLY A 325 -13.22 15.94 -20.33
C GLY A 325 -13.90 16.37 -19.02
N PRO A 326 -15.10 15.88 -18.69
CA PRO A 326 -15.74 16.09 -17.38
C PRO A 326 -15.10 15.21 -16.29
N PRO A 327 -15.31 15.52 -14.98
CA PRO A 327 -14.87 14.65 -13.89
C PRO A 327 -15.47 13.24 -13.99
N VAL A 328 -14.70 12.23 -13.62
CA VAL A 328 -15.12 10.81 -13.66
C VAL A 328 -15.99 10.44 -12.46
N LEU A 329 -15.85 11.18 -11.36
CA LEU A 329 -16.65 11.03 -10.15
C LEU A 329 -17.81 12.04 -10.11
N ASP A 330 -18.77 11.71 -9.26
CA ASP A 330 -19.90 12.57 -8.92
C ASP A 330 -20.25 12.44 -7.44
N SER A 331 -20.92 13.46 -6.90
CA SER A 331 -21.42 13.42 -5.52
C SER A 331 -22.83 12.86 -5.46
N THR A 332 -23.05 11.97 -4.50
CA THR A 332 -24.40 11.51 -4.14
C THR A 332 -25.13 12.56 -3.28
N PRO A 333 -26.46 12.47 -3.13
CA PRO A 333 -27.23 13.38 -2.26
C PRO A 333 -26.80 13.35 -0.78
N ASP A 334 -26.26 12.22 -0.30
CA ASP A 334 -25.70 12.07 1.05
C ASP A 334 -24.22 12.47 1.14
N GLY A 335 -23.70 13.14 0.10
CA GLY A 335 -22.38 13.75 0.10
C GLY A 335 -21.22 12.77 -0.06
N ARG A 336 -21.43 11.56 -0.62
CA ARG A 336 -20.36 10.60 -0.93
C ARG A 336 -19.85 10.78 -2.36
N LEU A 337 -18.62 10.35 -2.62
CA LEU A 337 -18.05 10.32 -3.97
C LEU A 337 -18.24 8.95 -4.61
N VAL A 338 -18.86 8.92 -5.78
CA VAL A 338 -19.09 7.68 -6.54
C VAL A 338 -18.65 7.84 -7.99
N SER A 339 -18.23 6.74 -8.60
CA SER A 339 -17.91 6.73 -10.04
C SER A 339 -19.16 6.88 -10.89
N ARG A 340 -19.12 7.75 -11.90
CA ARG A 340 -20.25 7.95 -12.85
C ARG A 340 -20.62 6.66 -13.59
N LEU A 341 -19.64 5.81 -13.90
CA LEU A 341 -19.86 4.51 -14.55
C LEU A 341 -20.67 3.55 -13.66
N THR A 342 -20.62 3.70 -12.33
CA THR A 342 -21.43 2.90 -11.40
C THR A 342 -22.86 3.42 -11.32
N ARG A 343 -23.07 4.73 -11.46
CA ARG A 343 -24.40 5.37 -11.39
C ARG A 343 -25.26 5.07 -12.61
N GLU A 344 -24.68 5.03 -13.81
CA GLU A 344 -25.40 4.66 -15.04
C GLU A 344 -25.92 3.21 -15.02
N ARG A 345 -25.29 2.34 -14.22
CA ARG A 345 -25.69 0.93 -14.08
C ARG A 345 -26.91 0.69 -13.19
N ILE A 346 -27.35 1.70 -12.42
CA ILE A 346 -28.43 1.58 -11.42
C ILE A 346 -29.77 2.18 -11.89
N VAL A 347 -29.84 2.75 -13.11
CA VAL A 347 -31.10 3.29 -13.65
C VAL A 347 -31.70 2.32 -14.67
N VAL A 348 -32.25 1.19 -14.20
CA VAL A 348 -33.32 0.45 -14.91
C VAL A 348 -34.33 -0.03 -13.88
N SER A 349 -35.28 0.83 -13.54
CA SER A 349 -36.62 0.43 -13.14
C SER A 349 -37.55 1.01 -14.19
N SER A 350 -38.08 0.14 -15.06
CA SER A 350 -39.10 0.48 -16.04
C SER A 350 -40.31 1.11 -15.32
N PRO A 351 -40.90 2.19 -15.84
CA PRO A 351 -42.21 2.63 -15.37
C PRO A 351 -43.25 1.59 -15.78
N VAL A 352 -43.94 1.03 -14.78
CA VAL A 352 -45.19 0.28 -14.98
C VAL A 352 -46.24 1.31 -15.45
N PRO A 353 -46.91 1.11 -16.60
CA PRO A 353 -48.03 1.97 -16.96
C PRO A 353 -49.24 1.58 -16.10
N ASP A 354 -49.74 2.57 -15.36
CA ASP A 354 -51.07 2.60 -14.76
C ASP A 354 -52.13 2.23 -15.80
N ILE A 355 -52.88 1.16 -15.53
CA ILE A 355 -54.20 0.94 -16.13
C ILE A 355 -55.17 0.67 -14.98
N GLY A 356 -55.87 1.74 -14.61
CA GLY A 356 -57.32 1.81 -14.39
C GLY A 356 -57.97 0.72 -13.54
N THR A 357 -58.19 1.04 -12.28
CA THR A 357 -59.36 0.60 -11.50
C THR A 357 -60.65 1.18 -12.08
N ASP A 358 -61.55 0.34 -12.57
CA ASP A 358 -62.96 0.28 -12.12
C ASP A 358 -63.79 -0.63 -13.05
N THR A 359 -64.33 -1.72 -12.50
CA THR A 359 -65.78 -2.00 -12.40
C THR A 359 -66.03 -3.49 -12.12
N GLY A 360 -66.83 -3.74 -11.08
CA GLY A 360 -67.99 -4.64 -11.21
C GLY A 360 -67.83 -6.11 -10.79
N SER A 361 -68.22 -6.36 -9.55
CA SER A 361 -69.14 -7.44 -9.11
C SER A 361 -68.97 -8.88 -9.59
N ASP A 362 -68.73 -9.71 -8.57
CA ASP A 362 -69.57 -10.83 -8.14
C ASP A 362 -69.89 -12.00 -9.07
N ALA A 363 -69.67 -13.15 -8.43
CA ALA A 363 -70.56 -14.31 -8.36
C ALA A 363 -70.07 -15.58 -9.06
N THR A 364 -69.57 -16.47 -8.20
CA THR A 364 -70.07 -17.84 -8.02
C THR A 364 -70.00 -18.82 -9.19
N GLY A 365 -69.31 -19.93 -8.95
CA GLY A 365 -69.80 -21.23 -9.43
C GLY A 365 -68.77 -22.17 -10.06
N ALA A 366 -68.42 -23.19 -9.28
CA ALA A 366 -68.28 -24.58 -9.70
C ALA A 366 -67.24 -24.97 -10.78
N SER A 367 -66.21 -25.67 -10.32
CA SER A 367 -65.70 -26.88 -11.02
C SER A 367 -66.78 -27.99 -10.98
N PRO A 368 -66.91 -28.83 -12.02
CA PRO A 368 -66.03 -30.00 -12.09
C PRO A 368 -65.55 -30.43 -13.49
N GLN A 369 -64.47 -31.20 -13.38
CA GLN A 369 -63.62 -31.94 -14.29
C GLN A 369 -64.30 -33.10 -15.06
N ALA A 370 -63.66 -33.52 -16.17
CA ALA A 370 -63.72 -34.78 -16.95
C ALA A 370 -64.07 -34.53 -18.45
N ALA A 371 -63.41 -35.06 -19.48
CA ALA A 371 -62.44 -36.14 -19.63
C ALA A 371 -61.63 -35.98 -20.95
N GLU A 372 -60.45 -36.61 -21.00
CA GLU A 372 -59.57 -36.87 -22.16
C GLU A 372 -60.22 -37.80 -23.22
N PRO A 373 -59.55 -38.30 -24.31
CA PRO A 373 -58.21 -38.04 -24.87
C PRO A 373 -58.18 -37.82 -26.42
N GLY A 374 -57.07 -37.28 -26.94
CA GLY A 374 -56.86 -37.14 -28.39
C GLY A 374 -55.40 -37.15 -28.80
N ALA A 375 -54.95 -38.32 -29.24
CA ALA A 375 -53.65 -38.73 -29.77
C ALA A 375 -52.78 -37.70 -30.52
N ALA A 376 -51.46 -37.85 -30.31
CA ALA A 376 -50.33 -37.20 -30.97
C ALA A 376 -50.26 -37.43 -32.50
N PRO A 377 -49.38 -36.69 -33.21
CA PRO A 377 -48.05 -37.26 -33.42
C PRO A 377 -46.89 -36.28 -33.23
N ALA A 378 -45.75 -36.90 -32.91
CA ALA A 378 -44.46 -36.31 -32.60
C ALA A 378 -43.92 -35.39 -33.70
N THR A 379 -43.32 -34.28 -33.28
CA THR A 379 -42.24 -33.62 -34.05
C THR A 379 -41.06 -33.46 -33.11
N THR A 380 -40.08 -34.35 -33.25
CA THR A 380 -38.74 -34.27 -32.69
C THR A 380 -38.02 -33.04 -33.23
N GLY A 381 -37.98 -31.98 -32.43
CA GLY A 381 -37.02 -30.87 -32.57
C GLY A 381 -35.85 -31.09 -31.60
N PRO A 382 -34.59 -30.84 -32.00
CA PRO A 382 -33.43 -31.04 -31.15
C PRO A 382 -33.52 -30.13 -29.93
N ALA A 383 -33.49 -30.73 -28.75
CA ALA A 383 -33.40 -30.01 -27.49
C ALA A 383 -32.11 -29.20 -27.47
N ASP A 384 -32.25 -27.88 -27.32
CA ASP A 384 -31.20 -27.04 -26.78
C ASP A 384 -30.69 -27.67 -25.48
N PRO A 385 -29.37 -27.78 -25.25
CA PRO A 385 -28.86 -28.19 -23.96
C PRO A 385 -29.32 -27.17 -22.93
N ALA A 386 -30.14 -27.61 -21.98
CA ALA A 386 -30.45 -26.86 -20.78
C ALA A 386 -29.15 -26.29 -20.19
N PRO A 387 -29.12 -25.02 -19.76
CA PRO A 387 -27.95 -24.48 -19.08
C PRO A 387 -27.68 -25.37 -17.87
N ALA A 388 -26.50 -26.00 -17.87
CA ALA A 388 -26.03 -26.85 -16.80
C ALA A 388 -26.29 -26.16 -15.44
N ASP A 389 -26.90 -26.91 -14.52
CA ASP A 389 -27.15 -26.50 -13.13
C ASP A 389 -25.93 -25.76 -12.57
N ALA A 390 -26.02 -24.43 -12.55
CA ALA A 390 -25.00 -23.61 -11.92
C ALA A 390 -25.19 -23.77 -10.42
N ALA A 391 -24.22 -24.40 -9.75
CA ALA A 391 -24.22 -24.55 -8.30
C ALA A 391 -24.54 -23.20 -7.62
N PRO A 392 -25.42 -23.17 -6.60
CA PRO A 392 -25.78 -21.93 -5.92
C PRO A 392 -24.55 -21.33 -5.24
N ALA A 393 -24.52 -20.00 -5.11
CA ALA A 393 -23.49 -19.32 -4.35
C ALA A 393 -23.65 -19.61 -2.85
N GLU A 394 -22.56 -20.06 -2.23
CA GLU A 394 -22.55 -20.42 -0.81
C GLU A 394 -21.75 -19.40 -0.01
N LEU A 395 -22.16 -19.18 1.24
CA LEU A 395 -21.39 -18.38 2.18
C LEU A 395 -20.19 -19.21 2.66
N VAL A 396 -18.99 -18.79 2.28
CA VAL A 396 -17.77 -19.53 2.61
C VAL A 396 -17.19 -19.04 3.93
N ALA A 397 -17.00 -19.97 4.87
CA ALA A 397 -16.42 -19.66 6.17
C ALA A 397 -14.91 -19.34 6.06
N PRO A 398 -14.36 -18.55 7.01
CA PRO A 398 -12.92 -18.28 7.06
C PRO A 398 -12.10 -19.58 7.17
N LEU A 399 -10.96 -19.60 6.48
CA LEU A 399 -10.03 -20.73 6.51
C LEU A 399 -9.13 -20.71 7.76
N ALA A 400 -8.64 -21.89 8.15
CA ALA A 400 -7.82 -22.06 9.34
C ALA A 400 -6.46 -21.36 9.22
N ARG A 401 -6.00 -20.76 10.32
CA ARG A 401 -4.68 -20.13 10.40
C ARG A 401 -3.58 -21.20 10.49
N PRO A 402 -2.51 -21.10 9.67
CA PRO A 402 -1.34 -21.96 9.84
C PRO A 402 -0.55 -21.59 11.10
N THR A 403 0.23 -22.55 11.61
CA THR A 403 1.32 -22.25 12.54
C THR A 403 2.38 -21.41 11.82
N LEU A 404 3.07 -20.53 12.55
CA LEU A 404 4.12 -19.67 12.00
C LEU A 404 5.49 -20.05 12.55
N VAL A 405 6.50 -20.01 11.69
CA VAL A 405 7.90 -20.27 12.02
C VAL A 405 8.79 -19.17 11.45
N THR A 406 9.91 -18.88 12.11
CA THR A 406 10.89 -17.94 11.57
C THR A 406 11.62 -18.57 10.40
N GLU A 407 11.69 -17.86 9.30
CA GLU A 407 12.49 -18.26 8.15
C GLU A 407 13.99 -18.27 8.51
N GLY A 408 14.68 -19.36 8.16
CA GLY A 408 16.12 -19.45 8.29
C GLY A 408 16.88 -18.58 7.30
N ARG A 409 17.14 -19.10 6.08
CA ARG A 409 18.00 -18.45 5.08
C ARG A 409 17.22 -18.05 3.81
N ARG A 410 17.45 -16.82 3.37
CA ARG A 410 16.87 -16.23 2.16
C ARG A 410 17.72 -16.54 0.92
N ASP A 411 17.08 -16.97 -0.16
CA ASP A 411 17.70 -17.02 -1.49
C ASP A 411 17.93 -15.58 -2.01
N PRO A 412 19.03 -15.25 -2.71
CA PRO A 412 19.18 -13.95 -3.36
C PRO A 412 18.03 -13.57 -4.32
N ALA A 413 17.31 -14.54 -4.90
CA ALA A 413 16.22 -14.31 -5.84
C ALA A 413 14.82 -14.25 -5.18
N TYR A 414 14.73 -13.84 -3.91
CA TYR A 414 13.51 -13.93 -3.08
C TYR A 414 12.45 -12.85 -3.37
N GLY A 415 12.03 -12.72 -4.61
CA GLY A 415 10.98 -11.78 -5.01
C GLY A 415 11.34 -10.31 -4.71
N PRO A 416 10.46 -9.53 -4.06
CA PRO A 416 10.66 -8.09 -3.89
C PRO A 416 11.97 -7.73 -3.14
N PRO A 417 12.71 -6.70 -3.59
CA PRO A 417 14.00 -6.34 -3.00
C PRO A 417 13.90 -5.76 -1.59
N TRP A 418 12.73 -5.25 -1.20
CA TRP A 418 12.49 -4.63 0.11
C TRP A 418 12.19 -5.62 1.23
N LEU A 419 11.85 -6.88 0.91
CA LEU A 419 11.69 -7.93 1.90
C LEU A 419 13.06 -8.26 2.51
N ARG A 420 13.17 -8.40 3.83
CA ARG A 420 14.39 -8.77 4.55
C ARG A 420 14.40 -10.28 4.86
N PRO A 421 15.56 -10.90 5.11
CA PRO A 421 15.62 -12.25 5.68
C PRO A 421 14.91 -12.34 7.05
N GLY A 422 14.62 -13.57 7.52
CA GLY A 422 14.09 -13.80 8.87
C GLY A 422 12.61 -13.48 9.04
N GLN A 423 11.82 -13.52 7.96
CA GLN A 423 10.38 -13.29 8.03
C GLN A 423 9.66 -14.45 8.75
N MET A 424 8.47 -14.18 9.27
CA MET A 424 7.58 -15.22 9.79
C MET A 424 6.82 -15.86 8.63
N VAL A 425 7.05 -17.16 8.41
CA VAL A 425 6.44 -17.94 7.32
C VAL A 425 5.53 -19.04 7.87
N ASN A 426 4.62 -19.55 7.04
CA ASN A 426 3.78 -20.68 7.43
C ASN A 426 4.62 -21.95 7.72
N GLY A 427 4.43 -22.57 8.88
CA GLY A 427 5.06 -23.83 9.28
C GLY A 427 4.31 -25.07 8.83
N ALA A 428 3.00 -24.95 8.59
CA ALA A 428 2.12 -26.00 8.10
C ALA A 428 1.53 -25.65 6.72
N GLU A 429 1.09 -26.68 6.00
CA GLU A 429 0.27 -26.49 4.80
C GLU A 429 -1.09 -25.89 5.18
N PHE A 430 -1.58 -24.95 4.38
CA PHE A 430 -2.90 -24.36 4.56
C PHE A 430 -3.46 -23.88 3.22
N GLU A 431 -4.72 -23.47 3.22
CA GLU A 431 -5.38 -22.91 2.04
C GLU A 431 -5.75 -21.44 2.28
N ALA A 432 -5.78 -20.67 1.20
CA ALA A 432 -6.12 -19.25 1.21
C ALA A 432 -6.80 -18.86 -0.12
N PHE A 433 -7.35 -17.66 -0.16
CA PHE A 433 -7.93 -17.05 -1.36
C PHE A 433 -6.99 -15.99 -1.93
N VAL A 434 -6.77 -16.02 -3.24
CA VAL A 434 -6.01 -15.01 -3.98
C VAL A 434 -6.94 -14.33 -4.96
N ARG A 435 -6.86 -13.00 -5.01
CA ARG A 435 -7.66 -12.18 -5.92
C ARG A 435 -7.37 -12.49 -7.39
N ALA A 436 -8.40 -12.61 -8.22
CA ALA A 436 -8.32 -12.71 -9.67
C ALA A 436 -9.11 -11.57 -10.32
N GLU A 437 -8.40 -10.63 -10.99
CA GLU A 437 -9.04 -9.54 -11.75
C GLU A 437 -9.63 -10.00 -13.09
N GLN A 438 -9.26 -11.20 -13.53
CA GLN A 438 -9.73 -11.84 -14.75
C GLN A 438 -10.45 -13.14 -14.39
N ASP A 439 -11.13 -13.73 -15.37
CA ASP A 439 -11.84 -14.99 -15.17
C ASP A 439 -10.96 -16.04 -14.46
N PRO A 440 -11.46 -16.72 -13.40
CA PRO A 440 -10.66 -17.65 -12.60
C PRO A 440 -9.95 -18.74 -13.40
N ALA A 441 -10.58 -19.30 -14.44
CA ALA A 441 -9.96 -20.35 -15.25
C ALA A 441 -8.78 -19.79 -16.07
N THR A 442 -8.93 -18.57 -16.58
CA THR A 442 -7.85 -17.84 -17.25
C THR A 442 -6.73 -17.51 -16.27
N ALA A 443 -7.06 -17.00 -15.07
CA ALA A 443 -6.06 -16.67 -14.05
C ALA A 443 -5.26 -17.89 -13.57
N ALA A 444 -5.90 -19.06 -13.44
CA ALA A 444 -5.23 -20.29 -13.07
C ALA A 444 -4.25 -20.78 -14.15
N THR A 445 -4.63 -20.66 -15.42
CA THR A 445 -3.84 -21.11 -16.56
C THR A 445 -2.71 -20.14 -16.89
N ASP A 446 -3.04 -18.85 -16.96
CA ASP A 446 -2.15 -17.80 -17.44
C ASP A 446 -1.37 -17.06 -16.36
N GLY A 447 -1.81 -17.18 -15.12
CA GLY A 447 -1.27 -16.48 -13.96
C GLY A 447 -2.14 -15.32 -13.53
N VAL A 448 -2.04 -14.96 -12.27
CA VAL A 448 -2.77 -13.83 -11.69
C VAL A 448 -2.11 -12.53 -12.14
N ALA A 449 -2.90 -11.61 -12.69
CA ALA A 449 -2.43 -10.28 -13.07
C ALA A 449 -1.93 -9.54 -11.82
N SER A 450 -0.65 -9.16 -11.82
CA SER A 450 -0.07 -8.36 -10.74
C SER A 450 1.05 -7.48 -11.28
N ALA A 451 1.10 -6.24 -10.76
CA ALA A 451 2.22 -5.34 -10.99
C ALA A 451 3.36 -5.56 -9.98
N GLU A 452 3.17 -6.35 -8.93
CA GLU A 452 4.19 -6.59 -7.91
C GLU A 452 4.80 -8.00 -8.06
N LEU A 453 6.01 -8.22 -7.53
CA LEU A 453 6.63 -9.56 -7.50
C LEU A 453 6.10 -10.46 -6.37
N PHE A 454 4.84 -10.27 -6.00
CA PHE A 454 4.14 -11.08 -5.01
C PHE A 454 2.63 -11.03 -5.27
N LEU A 455 1.92 -11.95 -4.63
CA LEU A 455 0.46 -11.95 -4.54
C LEU A 455 0.03 -11.84 -3.07
N VAL A 456 -1.20 -11.40 -2.86
CA VAL A 456 -1.80 -11.27 -1.53
C VAL A 456 -2.85 -12.36 -1.38
N ALA A 457 -2.72 -13.17 -0.32
CA ALA A 457 -3.61 -14.25 0.03
C ALA A 457 -4.41 -13.91 1.29
N PHE A 458 -5.69 -14.25 1.31
CA PHE A 458 -6.64 -13.95 2.39
C PHE A 458 -7.21 -15.25 2.95
N LEU A 459 -7.32 -15.40 4.27
CA LEU A 459 -8.03 -16.55 4.86
C LEU A 459 -9.55 -16.37 4.83
N ASP A 460 -10.02 -15.13 4.93
CA ASP A 460 -11.45 -14.78 4.88
C ASP A 460 -11.79 -14.15 3.52
N PRO A 461 -12.69 -14.74 2.72
CA PRO A 461 -13.07 -14.16 1.44
C PRO A 461 -13.81 -12.82 1.59
N ARG A 462 -14.36 -12.51 2.77
CA ARG A 462 -15.01 -11.21 3.06
C ARG A 462 -14.02 -10.05 3.19
N SER A 463 -12.74 -10.35 3.39
CA SER A 463 -11.67 -9.35 3.43
C SER A 463 -11.25 -8.87 2.04
N VAL A 464 -11.78 -9.48 0.97
CA VAL A 464 -11.53 -9.08 -0.42
C VAL A 464 -12.60 -8.08 -0.87
N PRO A 465 -12.25 -7.04 -1.65
CA PRO A 465 -13.23 -6.12 -2.21
C PRO A 465 -14.38 -6.83 -2.93
N ALA A 466 -15.61 -6.37 -2.69
CA ALA A 466 -16.82 -6.98 -3.24
C ALA A 466 -16.79 -7.01 -4.78
N GLY A 467 -17.32 -8.10 -5.35
CA GLY A 467 -17.37 -8.28 -6.81
C GLY A 467 -16.04 -8.71 -7.45
N THR A 468 -15.03 -9.05 -6.65
CA THR A 468 -13.77 -9.59 -7.21
C THR A 468 -13.71 -11.10 -7.13
N ASP A 469 -13.44 -11.74 -8.26
CA ASP A 469 -13.29 -13.19 -8.34
C ASP A 469 -12.03 -13.69 -7.60
N LEU A 470 -12.05 -14.95 -7.19
CA LEU A 470 -11.04 -15.55 -6.31
C LEU A 470 -10.50 -16.86 -6.85
N LEU A 471 -9.22 -17.13 -6.62
CA LEU A 471 -8.62 -18.45 -6.69
C LEU A 471 -8.43 -18.99 -5.27
N ARG A 472 -8.83 -20.22 -5.02
CA ARG A 472 -8.41 -20.94 -3.81
C ARG A 472 -7.08 -21.61 -4.09
N VAL A 473 -6.13 -21.39 -3.19
CA VAL A 473 -4.77 -21.88 -3.32
C VAL A 473 -4.37 -22.68 -2.10
N ARG A 474 -3.59 -23.73 -2.32
CA ARG A 474 -2.94 -24.52 -1.28
C ARG A 474 -1.46 -24.15 -1.20
N ILE A 475 -1.00 -23.85 0.00
CA ILE A 475 0.32 -23.27 0.24
C ILE A 475 1.10 -24.20 1.18
N ARG A 476 2.17 -24.80 0.66
CA ARG A 476 3.08 -25.65 1.44
C ARG A 476 3.88 -24.83 2.46
N PRO A 477 4.47 -25.46 3.50
CA PRO A 477 5.30 -24.77 4.49
C PRO A 477 6.36 -23.86 3.85
N GLY A 478 6.55 -22.67 4.39
CA GLY A 478 7.48 -21.64 3.92
C GLY A 478 7.07 -20.93 2.62
N GLY A 479 5.85 -21.16 2.11
CA GLY A 479 5.33 -20.55 0.88
C GLY A 479 4.70 -19.17 1.07
N ALA A 480 4.25 -18.86 2.29
CA ALA A 480 3.55 -17.63 2.63
C ALA A 480 4.22 -16.91 3.80
N ILE A 481 4.25 -15.57 3.75
CA ILE A 481 4.73 -14.69 4.82
C ILE A 481 3.53 -13.99 5.43
N THR A 482 3.37 -14.03 6.76
CA THR A 482 2.28 -13.30 7.40
C THR A 482 2.53 -11.79 7.31
N ILE A 483 1.50 -11.03 6.92
CA ILE A 483 1.63 -9.57 6.76
C ILE A 483 1.71 -8.87 8.11
N SER A 484 0.93 -9.30 9.10
CA SER A 484 0.88 -8.68 10.43
C SER A 484 2.20 -8.77 11.22
N GLN A 485 3.11 -9.67 10.85
CA GLN A 485 4.42 -9.83 11.49
C GLN A 485 5.59 -9.58 10.52
N LEU A 486 5.36 -8.82 9.44
CA LEU A 486 6.44 -8.44 8.53
C LEU A 486 7.53 -7.65 9.26
N ARG A 487 8.77 -8.14 9.18
CA ARG A 487 9.97 -7.49 9.75
C ARG A 487 10.67 -6.58 8.75
N SER A 488 10.03 -6.30 7.63
CA SER A 488 10.59 -5.53 6.51
C SER A 488 10.01 -4.13 6.50
N HIS A 489 10.80 -3.15 6.05
CA HIS A 489 10.27 -1.83 5.75
C HIS A 489 9.38 -1.92 4.49
N VAL A 490 8.07 -1.92 4.70
CA VAL A 490 7.09 -2.01 3.62
C VAL A 490 7.02 -0.66 2.89
N PRO A 491 7.18 -0.65 1.55
CA PRO A 491 7.04 0.57 0.76
C PRO A 491 5.71 1.28 1.03
N ALA A 492 5.68 2.61 1.02
CA ALA A 492 4.48 3.41 1.33
C ALA A 492 3.22 2.93 0.57
N ARG A 493 3.35 2.66 -0.73
CA ARG A 493 2.27 2.14 -1.59
C ARG A 493 1.69 0.79 -1.17
N LEU A 494 2.40 0.03 -0.32
CA LEU A 494 2.04 -1.30 0.15
C LEU A 494 1.70 -1.31 1.65
N GLN A 495 1.83 -0.20 2.35
CA GLN A 495 1.58 -0.16 3.79
C GLN A 495 0.11 -0.47 4.12
N TYR A 496 -0.84 -0.25 3.19
CA TYR A 496 -2.25 -0.64 3.33
C TYR A 496 -2.44 -2.12 3.66
N LEU A 497 -1.51 -2.97 3.24
CA LEU A 497 -1.52 -4.38 3.57
C LEU A 497 -1.37 -4.61 5.08
N MET A 498 -0.63 -3.75 5.80
CA MET A 498 -0.36 -3.91 7.24
C MET A 498 -1.62 -3.88 8.11
N GLY A 499 -2.69 -3.23 7.66
CA GLY A 499 -3.97 -3.18 8.38
C GLY A 499 -4.86 -4.39 8.13
N THR A 500 -4.52 -5.27 7.18
CA THR A 500 -5.35 -6.41 6.82
C THR A 500 -5.04 -7.62 7.69
N ALA A 501 -5.99 -7.96 8.58
CA ALA A 501 -5.91 -9.19 9.36
C ALA A 501 -6.03 -10.42 8.46
N ASP A 502 -5.40 -11.52 8.86
CA ASP A 502 -5.51 -12.82 8.17
C ASP A 502 -5.05 -12.82 6.71
N THR A 503 -4.09 -11.94 6.42
CA THR A 503 -3.51 -11.79 5.09
C THR A 503 -2.05 -12.24 5.06
N TYR A 504 -1.67 -12.84 3.93
CA TYR A 504 -0.35 -13.39 3.68
C TYR A 504 0.21 -12.88 2.36
N LEU A 505 1.52 -12.64 2.31
CA LEU A 505 2.24 -12.43 1.06
C LEU A 505 2.68 -13.78 0.49
N LEU A 506 2.53 -13.93 -0.82
CA LEU A 506 3.06 -15.03 -1.62
C LEU A 506 4.14 -14.46 -2.55
N PRO A 507 5.42 -14.44 -2.12
CA PRO A 507 6.51 -13.91 -2.95
C PRO A 507 6.69 -14.73 -4.23
N ALA A 508 7.03 -14.07 -5.33
CA ALA A 508 7.25 -14.70 -6.64
C ALA A 508 8.20 -15.93 -6.58
N ALA A 509 9.24 -15.84 -5.77
CA ALA A 509 10.24 -16.88 -5.59
C ALA A 509 9.78 -18.11 -4.79
N ARG A 510 8.61 -18.02 -4.16
CA ARG A 510 8.00 -19.07 -3.35
C ARG A 510 6.73 -19.65 -3.98
N LEU A 511 6.38 -19.20 -5.18
CA LEU A 511 5.18 -19.69 -5.89
C LEU A 511 5.30 -21.16 -6.30
N ASP A 512 6.51 -21.74 -6.30
CA ASP A 512 6.74 -23.18 -6.45
C ASP A 512 6.08 -24.00 -5.31
N ARG A 513 5.77 -23.34 -4.19
CA ARG A 513 5.09 -23.91 -3.02
C ARG A 513 3.59 -23.66 -3.01
N VAL A 514 3.05 -23.00 -4.04
CA VAL A 514 1.65 -22.59 -4.09
C VAL A 514 0.96 -23.23 -5.30
N ARG A 515 -0.15 -23.91 -5.04
CA ARG A 515 -0.97 -24.55 -6.08
C ARG A 515 -2.37 -23.99 -6.07
N VAL A 516 -2.92 -23.71 -7.25
CA VAL A 516 -4.34 -23.41 -7.43
C VAL A 516 -5.11 -24.70 -7.28
N VAL A 517 -6.15 -24.71 -6.43
CA VAL A 517 -7.01 -25.88 -6.17
C VAL A 517 -8.49 -25.62 -6.51
N GLY A 518 -8.85 -24.39 -6.85
CA GLY A 518 -10.19 -24.04 -7.33
C GLY A 518 -10.33 -22.56 -7.67
N GLY A 519 -11.43 -22.21 -8.34
CA GLY A 519 -11.79 -20.81 -8.63
C GLY A 519 -13.24 -20.52 -8.28
N PHE A 520 -13.49 -19.25 -7.98
CA PHE A 520 -14.76 -18.78 -7.47
C PHE A 520 -15.12 -17.43 -8.09
N ARG A 521 -16.39 -17.28 -8.48
CA ARG A 521 -16.99 -15.98 -8.76
C ARG A 521 -17.57 -15.37 -7.50
N SER A 522 -17.29 -14.09 -7.27
CA SER A 522 -17.80 -13.40 -6.09
C SER A 522 -19.16 -12.78 -6.37
N GLU A 523 -20.15 -13.09 -5.53
CA GLU A 523 -21.46 -12.43 -5.52
C GLU A 523 -21.56 -11.35 -4.42
N GLY A 524 -20.42 -11.01 -3.80
CA GLY A 524 -20.33 -10.04 -2.71
C GLY A 524 -20.47 -10.66 -1.32
N PHE A 525 -19.95 -9.95 -0.31
CA PHE A 525 -20.08 -10.29 1.12
C PHE A 525 -19.70 -11.74 1.50
N GLY A 526 -18.69 -12.31 0.82
CA GLY A 526 -18.21 -13.68 1.08
C GLY A 526 -19.06 -14.80 0.48
N ARG A 527 -20.08 -14.48 -0.33
CA ARG A 527 -20.80 -15.46 -1.14
C ARG A 527 -20.00 -15.79 -2.40
N LEU A 528 -19.63 -17.04 -2.54
CA LEU A 528 -18.77 -17.52 -3.60
C LEU A 528 -19.46 -18.62 -4.40
N ARG A 529 -19.45 -18.49 -5.72
CA ARG A 529 -19.92 -19.52 -6.64
C ARG A 529 -18.73 -20.23 -7.28
N PRO A 530 -18.58 -21.56 -7.13
CA PRO A 530 -17.49 -22.30 -7.75
C PRO A 530 -17.48 -22.21 -9.27
N VAL A 531 -16.29 -22.27 -9.88
CA VAL A 531 -16.07 -22.36 -11.33
C VAL A 531 -15.51 -23.75 -11.65
N GLY A 532 -16.23 -24.55 -12.42
CA GLY A 532 -15.92 -25.97 -12.67
C GLY A 532 -14.65 -26.24 -13.48
N ASP A 533 -14.19 -25.28 -14.27
CA ASP A 533 -13.11 -25.50 -15.26
C ASP A 533 -11.71 -25.12 -14.76
N VAL A 534 -11.52 -24.93 -13.44
CA VAL A 534 -10.21 -24.53 -12.90
C VAL A 534 -9.30 -25.73 -12.71
N THR A 535 -8.31 -25.88 -13.60
CA THR A 535 -7.31 -26.96 -13.53
C THR A 535 -6.32 -26.72 -12.39
N GLU A 536 -6.01 -27.77 -11.61
CA GLU A 536 -4.98 -27.69 -10.58
C GLU A 536 -3.60 -27.42 -11.21
N GLY A 537 -2.86 -26.46 -10.65
CA GLY A 537 -1.56 -26.07 -11.21
C GLY A 537 -0.77 -25.14 -10.31
N ALA A 538 0.51 -24.94 -10.66
CA ALA A 538 1.34 -23.95 -9.97
C ALA A 538 0.77 -22.54 -10.14
N LEU A 539 0.69 -21.79 -9.04
CA LEU A 539 0.29 -20.38 -9.09
C LEU A 539 1.37 -19.58 -9.82
N ARG A 540 0.96 -18.66 -10.70
CA ARG A 540 1.86 -17.81 -11.47
C ARG A 540 1.47 -16.36 -11.32
N ILE A 541 2.45 -15.46 -11.48
CA ILE A 541 2.22 -14.03 -11.64
C ILE A 541 2.30 -13.70 -13.12
N GLN A 542 1.33 -12.96 -13.63
CA GLN A 542 1.37 -12.35 -14.94
C GLN A 542 1.56 -10.84 -14.79
N CYS A 543 2.73 -10.33 -15.18
CA CYS A 543 2.98 -8.89 -15.22
C CYS A 543 2.22 -8.28 -16.41
N ALA A 544 0.94 -8.01 -16.22
CA ALA A 544 0.10 -7.37 -17.22
C ALA A 544 0.41 -5.86 -17.32
N PRO A 545 0.21 -5.23 -18.49
CA PRO A 545 0.17 -3.78 -18.60
C PRO A 545 -1.05 -3.27 -17.81
N THR A 546 -0.80 -2.73 -16.63
CA THR A 546 -1.81 -2.00 -15.85
C THR A 546 -1.55 -0.52 -16.01
N PRO A 547 -2.50 0.38 -15.68
CA PRO A 547 -2.22 1.82 -15.62
C PRO A 547 -1.02 2.16 -14.73
N ARG A 548 -0.69 1.27 -13.77
CA ARG A 548 0.40 1.40 -12.79
C ARG A 548 1.72 0.76 -13.26
N SER A 549 1.71 -0.17 -14.22
CA SER A 549 2.91 -0.86 -14.69
C SER A 549 3.48 -0.24 -15.97
N ILE A 550 4.79 -0.37 -16.18
CA ILE A 550 5.47 0.20 -17.35
C ILE A 550 5.86 -0.94 -18.29
N ALA A 551 5.31 -0.94 -19.50
CA ALA A 551 5.63 -1.92 -20.55
C ALA A 551 5.41 -3.40 -20.18
N GLY A 552 4.52 -3.71 -19.21
CA GLY A 552 4.32 -5.08 -18.72
C GLY A 552 5.50 -5.59 -17.88
N LEU A 553 6.24 -4.68 -17.25
CA LEU A 553 7.24 -4.97 -16.23
C LEU A 553 6.63 -4.82 -14.83
N PRO A 554 7.11 -5.56 -13.81
CA PRO A 554 6.67 -5.37 -12.42
C PRO A 554 7.04 -3.96 -11.90
N ASN A 555 6.65 -3.60 -10.68
CA ASN A 555 7.00 -2.33 -10.04
C ASN A 555 8.38 -2.39 -9.36
N ASP A 556 8.79 -3.60 -8.94
CA ASP A 556 10.09 -3.92 -8.36
C ASP A 556 11.19 -3.98 -9.44
N LEU A 557 11.48 -2.82 -10.04
CA LEU A 557 12.43 -2.68 -11.16
C LEU A 557 13.74 -2.05 -10.74
N HIS A 558 14.80 -2.37 -11.49
CA HIS A 558 16.03 -1.60 -11.44
C HIS A 558 15.83 -0.26 -12.15
N ARG A 559 15.99 0.83 -11.39
CA ARG A 559 15.82 2.19 -11.90
C ARG A 559 17.15 2.81 -12.30
N TRP A 560 17.13 3.54 -13.41
CA TRP A 560 18.28 4.30 -13.92
C TRP A 560 17.94 5.80 -14.04
N PRO A 561 18.93 6.69 -13.83
CA PRO A 561 20.23 6.41 -13.23
C PRO A 561 20.10 6.13 -11.73
N GLY A 562 21.02 5.34 -11.17
CA GLY A 562 21.05 5.04 -9.73
C GLY A 562 21.40 6.26 -8.87
N PHE A 563 22.05 7.27 -9.44
CA PHE A 563 22.43 8.51 -8.76
C PHE A 563 22.49 9.70 -9.73
N GLY A 564 22.16 10.89 -9.21
CA GLY A 564 22.27 12.16 -9.91
C GLY A 564 21.42 12.25 -11.19
N THR A 565 21.87 13.08 -12.13
CA THR A 565 21.25 13.23 -13.44
C THR A 565 22.21 12.72 -14.51
N ARG A 566 21.73 11.87 -15.42
CA ARG A 566 22.53 11.31 -16.53
C ARG A 566 21.94 11.68 -17.88
N ARG A 567 22.80 11.67 -18.91
CA ARG A 567 22.41 11.91 -20.29
C ARG A 567 21.93 10.61 -20.93
N ALA A 568 20.83 10.70 -21.67
CA ALA A 568 20.35 9.65 -22.57
C ALA A 568 19.80 10.27 -23.86
N TYR A 569 19.40 9.44 -24.80
CA TYR A 569 18.89 9.85 -26.10
C TYR A 569 17.54 9.19 -26.37
N ALA A 570 16.64 9.88 -27.05
CA ALA A 570 15.38 9.29 -27.52
C ALA A 570 15.21 9.55 -29.02
N LEU A 571 14.62 8.57 -29.72
CA LEU A 571 14.23 8.71 -31.12
C LEU A 571 12.72 8.94 -31.20
N LEU A 572 12.34 10.09 -31.75
CA LEU A 572 10.96 10.49 -31.97
C LEU A 572 10.63 10.44 -33.46
N PRO A 573 9.41 10.09 -33.88
CA PRO A 573 8.98 10.34 -35.25
C PRO A 573 9.09 11.84 -35.56
N ALA A 574 9.61 12.22 -36.73
CA ALA A 574 9.67 13.62 -37.14
C ALA A 574 8.27 14.21 -37.40
N LYS A 575 7.34 13.37 -37.87
CA LYS A 575 5.94 13.72 -38.13
C LYS A 575 5.02 12.91 -37.21
N SER A 576 4.84 13.36 -35.98
CA SER A 576 3.85 12.82 -35.05
C SER A 576 3.26 13.96 -34.24
N ARG A 577 1.98 13.88 -33.86
CA ARG A 577 1.36 14.93 -33.04
C ARG A 577 1.61 14.74 -31.54
N ARG A 578 2.06 13.56 -31.09
CA ARG A 578 2.20 13.22 -29.66
C ARG A 578 3.31 12.18 -29.39
N LEU A 579 3.81 12.18 -28.15
CA LEU A 579 4.65 11.10 -27.61
C LEU A 579 3.83 9.80 -27.41
N PRO A 580 4.49 8.63 -27.36
CA PRO A 580 3.81 7.38 -27.07
C PRO A 580 3.13 7.39 -25.69
N ARG A 581 1.86 6.96 -25.60
CA ARG A 581 1.04 7.03 -24.38
C ARG A 581 1.53 6.14 -23.22
N GLY A 582 2.27 5.06 -23.51
CA GLY A 582 2.76 4.13 -22.49
C GLY A 582 4.19 4.42 -22.03
N TRP A 583 5.14 4.33 -22.96
CA TRP A 583 6.55 4.47 -22.66
C TRP A 583 7.37 4.79 -23.90
N LEU A 584 8.57 5.32 -23.68
CA LEU A 584 9.54 5.70 -24.70
C LEU A 584 10.86 4.97 -24.47
N ARG A 585 11.40 4.39 -25.54
CA ARG A 585 12.75 3.81 -25.52
C ARG A 585 13.78 4.94 -25.42
N LEU A 586 14.70 4.81 -24.47
CA LEU A 586 15.90 5.63 -24.40
C LEU A 586 17.14 4.80 -24.75
N TYR A 587 18.17 5.49 -25.21
CA TYR A 587 19.49 4.95 -25.54
C TYR A 587 20.54 5.61 -24.65
N ARG A 588 21.50 4.84 -24.13
CA ARG A 588 22.62 5.41 -23.36
C ARG A 588 23.62 6.14 -24.24
N ARG A 589 23.76 5.69 -25.47
CA ARG A 589 24.63 6.26 -26.50
C ARG A 589 23.78 6.86 -27.62
N GLN A 590 24.36 7.80 -28.35
CA GLN A 590 23.70 8.37 -29.52
C GLN A 590 23.49 7.25 -30.56
N PRO A 591 22.25 6.97 -30.97
CA PRO A 591 21.97 5.94 -31.97
C PRO A 591 22.41 6.40 -33.36
N ALA A 592 22.58 5.44 -34.28
CA ALA A 592 22.84 5.72 -35.69
C ALA A 592 21.71 6.56 -36.31
N VAL A 593 22.03 7.27 -37.39
CA VAL A 593 21.09 8.18 -38.06
C VAL A 593 19.95 7.37 -38.67
N CYS A 594 18.71 7.80 -38.40
CA CYS A 594 17.51 7.17 -38.93
C CYS A 594 16.67 8.22 -39.69
N PRO A 595 16.51 8.09 -41.02
CA PRO A 595 15.64 8.97 -41.78
C PRO A 595 14.22 9.04 -41.21
N GLY A 596 13.60 10.22 -41.28
CA GLY A 596 12.24 10.44 -40.75
C GLY A 596 12.12 10.46 -39.22
N ARG A 597 13.24 10.43 -38.49
CA ARG A 597 13.29 10.55 -37.03
C ARG A 597 13.95 11.86 -36.58
N LEU A 598 13.56 12.29 -35.39
CA LEU A 598 14.24 13.29 -34.60
C LEU A 598 14.99 12.57 -33.47
N LEU A 599 16.21 13.00 -33.21
CA LEU A 599 16.98 12.57 -32.06
C LEU A 599 16.90 13.68 -31.00
N VAL A 600 16.49 13.34 -29.78
CA VAL A 600 16.53 14.27 -28.65
C VAL A 600 17.52 13.77 -27.60
N GLU A 601 18.41 14.65 -27.18
CA GLU A 601 19.29 14.43 -26.03
C GLU A 601 18.58 14.90 -24.77
N VAL A 602 18.40 13.98 -23.82
CA VAL A 602 17.65 14.20 -22.59
C VAL A 602 18.53 14.09 -21.35
N ARG A 603 18.20 14.87 -20.33
CA ARG A 603 18.73 14.77 -18.97
C ARG A 603 17.72 14.03 -18.11
N VAL A 604 18.10 12.83 -17.67
CA VAL A 604 17.26 11.93 -16.89
C VAL A 604 17.68 12.01 -15.42
N PRO A 605 16.80 12.51 -14.52
CA PRO A 605 17.05 12.50 -13.09
C PRO A 605 17.03 11.08 -12.51
N ARG A 606 17.65 10.91 -11.33
CA ARG A 606 17.70 9.66 -10.57
C ARG A 606 16.35 8.94 -10.55
N GLY A 607 16.38 7.65 -10.86
CA GLY A 607 15.23 6.77 -10.67
C GLY A 607 14.10 6.90 -11.69
N ARG A 608 14.21 7.76 -12.71
CA ARG A 608 13.09 8.07 -13.62
C ARG A 608 12.92 7.12 -14.80
N THR A 609 13.90 6.27 -15.07
CA THR A 609 13.81 5.26 -16.15
C THR A 609 14.04 3.87 -15.61
N VAL A 610 13.63 2.87 -16.37
CA VAL A 610 13.86 1.46 -16.09
C VAL A 610 15.10 1.00 -16.84
N ASP A 611 16.00 0.32 -16.14
CA ASP A 611 17.12 -0.42 -16.72
C ASP A 611 16.65 -1.82 -17.10
N VAL A 612 16.40 -2.05 -18.39
CA VAL A 612 15.79 -3.31 -18.87
C VAL A 612 16.74 -4.48 -18.70
N GLY A 613 18.05 -4.28 -18.94
CA GLY A 613 19.06 -5.33 -18.79
C GLY A 613 19.13 -5.85 -17.37
N HIS A 614 19.37 -4.94 -16.41
CA HIS A 614 19.43 -5.30 -14.99
C HIS A 614 18.09 -5.88 -14.48
N THR A 615 16.96 -5.33 -14.93
CA THR A 615 15.64 -5.87 -14.60
C THR A 615 15.46 -7.30 -15.13
N ALA A 616 15.87 -7.58 -16.37
CA ALA A 616 15.78 -8.93 -16.92
C ALA A 616 16.67 -9.92 -16.16
N ASP A 617 17.87 -9.49 -15.77
CA ASP A 617 18.80 -10.32 -14.98
C ASP A 617 18.23 -10.64 -13.59
N SER A 618 17.64 -9.65 -12.91
CA SER A 618 17.00 -9.87 -11.60
C SER A 618 15.78 -10.78 -11.66
N LEU A 619 15.07 -10.82 -12.79
CA LEU A 619 13.87 -11.63 -12.99
C LEU A 619 14.17 -13.02 -13.56
N ALA A 620 15.38 -13.29 -14.04
CA ALA A 620 15.71 -14.54 -14.75
C ALA A 620 15.48 -15.81 -13.90
N GLY A 621 15.63 -15.71 -12.58
CA GLY A 621 15.38 -16.83 -11.65
C GLY A 621 13.92 -17.07 -11.28
N LEU A 622 13.01 -16.16 -11.65
CA LEU A 622 11.60 -16.21 -11.25
C LEU A 622 10.74 -16.89 -12.33
N THR A 623 10.87 -18.22 -12.47
CA THR A 623 10.24 -19.01 -13.55
C THR A 623 8.71 -18.98 -13.57
N LEU A 624 8.09 -18.68 -12.42
CA LEU A 624 6.63 -18.55 -12.28
C LEU A 624 6.13 -17.10 -12.47
N VAL A 625 7.00 -16.18 -12.89
CA VAL A 625 6.65 -14.80 -13.24
C VAL A 625 6.71 -14.62 -14.75
N ARG A 626 5.54 -14.42 -15.38
CA ARG A 626 5.44 -14.08 -16.79
C ARG A 626 5.60 -12.58 -16.98
N THR A 627 6.69 -12.16 -17.59
CA THR A 627 7.04 -10.74 -17.80
C THR A 627 7.58 -10.47 -19.21
N ARG A 628 7.53 -9.22 -19.65
CA ARG A 628 8.11 -8.77 -20.93
C ARG A 628 9.59 -8.43 -20.87
N ALA A 629 10.23 -8.48 -19.69
CA ALA A 629 11.63 -8.05 -19.50
C ALA A 629 12.59 -8.72 -20.48
N GLN A 630 12.54 -10.05 -20.60
CA GLN A 630 13.42 -10.80 -21.51
C GLN A 630 13.17 -10.43 -22.97
N ARG A 631 11.90 -10.31 -23.39
CA ARG A 631 11.54 -9.93 -24.75
C ARG A 631 12.06 -8.53 -25.10
N LEU A 632 11.97 -7.58 -24.16
CA LEU A 632 12.50 -6.23 -24.32
C LEU A 632 14.03 -6.22 -24.42
N ARG A 633 14.71 -7.05 -23.60
CA ARG A 633 16.16 -7.24 -23.68
C ARG A 633 16.59 -7.79 -25.04
N THR A 634 15.94 -8.86 -25.52
CA THR A 634 16.21 -9.45 -26.85
C THR A 634 15.94 -8.47 -27.99
N ALA A 635 14.96 -7.57 -27.82
CA ALA A 635 14.70 -6.48 -28.77
C ALA A 635 15.71 -5.31 -28.68
N GLY A 636 16.74 -5.42 -27.85
CA GLY A 636 17.79 -4.41 -27.66
C GLY A 636 17.32 -3.14 -26.94
N VAL A 637 16.21 -3.18 -26.22
CA VAL A 637 15.73 -2.04 -25.43
C VAL A 637 16.61 -1.93 -24.18
N GLU A 638 17.43 -0.89 -24.08
CA GLU A 638 18.32 -0.68 -22.92
C GLU A 638 17.59 0.01 -21.76
N LEU A 639 16.85 1.08 -22.08
CA LEU A 639 16.20 1.96 -21.12
C LEU A 639 14.77 2.26 -21.53
N ILE A 640 13.87 2.29 -20.55
CA ILE A 640 12.46 2.66 -20.75
C ILE A 640 12.11 3.87 -19.88
N LEU A 641 11.59 4.91 -20.52
CA LEU A 641 10.99 6.07 -19.86
C LEU A 641 9.47 5.92 -19.88
N GLY A 642 8.84 5.74 -18.72
CA GLY A 642 7.37 5.73 -18.63
C GLY A 642 6.78 7.11 -18.93
N SER A 643 5.57 7.15 -19.49
CA SER A 643 4.89 8.40 -19.87
C SER A 643 4.76 9.40 -18.71
N ARG A 644 4.52 8.92 -17.49
CA ARG A 644 4.47 9.72 -16.25
C ARG A 644 5.75 10.51 -15.93
N SER A 645 6.87 10.20 -16.61
CA SER A 645 8.15 10.87 -16.41
C SER A 645 8.52 11.83 -17.55
N TYR A 646 7.67 11.99 -18.58
CA TYR A 646 7.97 12.88 -19.71
C TYR A 646 8.15 14.34 -19.25
N ASP A 647 7.32 14.84 -18.33
CA ASP A 647 7.44 16.22 -17.84
C ASP A 647 8.63 16.44 -16.89
N ARG A 648 9.15 15.34 -16.33
CA ARG A 648 10.27 15.35 -15.37
C ARG A 648 11.62 15.19 -16.05
N VAL A 649 11.65 14.87 -17.34
CA VAL A 649 12.87 14.70 -18.13
C VAL A 649 13.04 15.89 -19.05
N ARG A 650 14.19 16.56 -18.97
CA ARG A 650 14.47 17.76 -19.76
C ARG A 650 15.21 17.42 -21.04
N VAL A 651 14.74 17.95 -22.17
CA VAL A 651 15.47 17.93 -23.45
C VAL A 651 16.48 19.07 -23.44
N HIS A 652 17.73 18.76 -23.78
CA HIS A 652 18.82 19.72 -23.84
C HIS A 652 19.24 20.03 -25.28
N ARG A 653 19.16 19.04 -26.18
CA ARG A 653 19.49 19.21 -27.60
C ARG A 653 18.54 18.38 -28.44
N ALA A 654 18.26 18.84 -29.65
CA ALA A 654 17.56 18.07 -30.66
C ALA A 654 18.33 18.07 -31.96
N TYR A 655 18.20 16.99 -32.71
CA TYR A 655 18.86 16.78 -33.99
C TYR A 655 17.85 16.21 -35.00
N ARG A 656 18.04 16.56 -36.26
CA ARG A 656 17.28 16.04 -37.40
C ARG A 656 18.21 15.18 -38.24
N ALA A 657 17.68 14.09 -38.82
CA ALA A 657 18.42 13.29 -39.77
C ALA A 657 18.50 14.02 -41.11
N GLN A 658 19.71 14.37 -41.57
CA GLN A 658 19.95 15.04 -42.85
C GLN A 658 21.23 14.51 -43.50
N ALA A 659 21.16 14.13 -44.78
CA ALA A 659 22.29 13.58 -45.55
C ALA A 659 23.08 12.47 -44.82
N GLY A 660 22.39 11.58 -44.10
CA GLY A 660 23.03 10.48 -43.35
C GLY A 660 23.73 10.90 -42.05
N THR A 661 23.59 12.15 -41.61
CA THR A 661 24.16 12.69 -40.36
C THR A 661 23.08 13.24 -39.43
N TRP A 662 23.40 13.37 -38.13
CA TRP A 662 22.55 14.08 -37.16
C TRP A 662 22.90 15.56 -37.17
N GLU A 663 22.06 16.37 -37.80
CA GLU A 663 22.23 17.82 -37.83
C GLU A 663 21.49 18.47 -36.65
N ARG A 664 22.18 19.34 -35.91
CA ARG A 664 21.63 19.96 -34.70
C ARG A 664 20.57 21.00 -35.06
N ILE A 665 19.43 20.96 -34.39
CA ILE A 665 18.40 22.01 -34.47
C ILE A 665 18.83 23.15 -33.52
N PRO A 666 19.06 24.38 -34.02
CA PRO A 666 19.44 25.52 -33.19
C PRO A 666 18.30 25.96 -32.26
N ASP A 667 18.65 26.72 -31.22
CA ASP A 667 17.71 27.47 -30.36
C ASP A 667 16.62 26.69 -29.62
N LEU A 668 16.93 25.47 -29.15
CA LEU A 668 16.04 24.73 -28.25
C LEU A 668 16.41 24.98 -26.78
N PRO A 669 15.65 25.80 -26.02
CA PRO A 669 15.90 25.97 -24.59
C PRO A 669 15.61 24.68 -23.81
N PRO A 670 16.31 24.43 -22.69
CA PRO A 670 16.05 23.28 -21.83
C PRO A 670 14.59 23.24 -21.36
N THR A 671 13.83 22.28 -21.86
CA THR A 671 12.38 22.19 -21.64
C THR A 671 11.96 20.75 -21.38
N PRO A 672 10.80 20.51 -20.74
CA PRO A 672 10.26 19.16 -20.55
C PRO A 672 10.12 18.41 -21.88
N LEU A 673 10.30 17.08 -21.87
CA LEU A 673 10.27 16.26 -23.08
C LEU A 673 8.94 16.35 -23.83
N SER A 674 7.82 16.41 -23.11
CA SER A 674 6.48 16.62 -23.66
C SER A 674 6.39 17.92 -24.48
N ALA A 675 6.80 19.04 -23.87
CA ALA A 675 6.79 20.36 -24.49
C ALA A 675 7.76 20.46 -25.68
N ALA A 676 8.97 19.92 -25.52
CA ALA A 676 9.95 19.88 -26.60
C ALA A 676 9.44 19.05 -27.78
N ALA A 677 8.84 17.87 -27.54
CA ALA A 677 8.29 17.04 -28.60
C ALA A 677 7.16 17.76 -29.36
N ALA A 678 6.23 18.41 -28.64
CA ALA A 678 5.16 19.19 -29.25
C ALA A 678 5.70 20.29 -30.18
N ARG A 679 6.74 21.03 -29.76
CA ARG A 679 7.37 22.06 -30.59
C ARG A 679 8.10 21.48 -31.80
N LEU A 680 8.92 20.46 -31.58
CA LEU A 680 9.79 19.89 -32.62
C LEU A 680 9.01 19.15 -33.71
N GLN A 681 7.88 18.53 -33.37
CA GLN A 681 7.08 17.73 -34.30
C GLN A 681 5.97 18.55 -35.00
N SER A 682 5.65 19.75 -34.49
CA SER A 682 4.69 20.66 -35.12
C SER A 682 5.33 21.58 -36.17
N ALA A 683 6.66 21.62 -36.26
CA ALA A 683 7.37 22.41 -37.26
C ALA A 683 7.16 21.83 -38.67
N VAL A 684 6.14 22.32 -39.36
CA VAL A 684 5.93 22.13 -40.81
C VAL A 684 7.19 22.65 -41.53
N PRO A 685 7.76 21.94 -42.52
CA PRO A 685 8.84 22.50 -43.32
C PRO A 685 8.27 23.73 -44.04
N GLY A 686 8.81 24.91 -43.75
CA GLY A 686 8.56 26.09 -44.54
C GLY A 686 8.85 25.77 -46.01
N ARG A 687 7.88 26.09 -46.88
CA ARG A 687 8.07 26.15 -48.32
C ARG A 687 9.37 26.92 -48.58
N PRO A 688 10.33 26.39 -49.37
CA PRO A 688 11.52 27.16 -49.71
C PRO A 688 11.04 28.47 -50.36
N PRO A 689 11.67 29.63 -50.08
CA PRO A 689 11.34 30.86 -50.76
C PRO A 689 11.52 30.63 -52.26
N GLY A 690 10.38 30.56 -52.97
CA GLY A 690 10.38 30.47 -54.41
C GLY A 690 11.04 31.74 -54.93
N ARG A 691 12.12 31.57 -55.69
CA ARG A 691 12.60 32.58 -56.61
C ARG A 691 11.49 32.84 -57.62
N SER A 692 10.94 34.04 -57.61
CA SER A 692 10.39 34.74 -58.77
C SER A 692 10.55 36.22 -58.52
#